data_AF-A0A660V443-F1
#
_entry.id   AF-A0A660V443-F1
#
_cell.length_a   1.000
_cell.length_b   1.000
_cell.length_c   1.000
_cell.angle_alpha   90.00
_cell.angle_beta   90.00
_cell.angle_gamma   90.00
#
_symmetry.space_group_name_H-M   'P 1'
#
loop_
_entity.id
_entity.type
_entity.pdbx_description
1 polymer ?
#
loop_
_entity_poly.entity_id
_entity_poly.type
_entity_poly.pdbx_seq_one_letter_code
_entity_poly.pdbx_strand_id
1 'polypeptide(L)'
;QLKYYVIYGPSYGEIMNEFNQLAGPAWMPPDWAFDSIWWRNADKLDLDSHWDLVEDRLIDSAQDNVEATANHLQYYQIPASAIWIDRPYTSNNPGSTFGWGNIDFNTDSDRFPQPQAMIDYVNAKGYEMMLWVANRLDNDLLTEGLALGYLFEGYTTQPGADVRRPEVYDWFRDKLDYYVNMGIKGYKIDRGAEGTTPDSAENEVVYEFTKLTAEGQMEVHGNDYLIHGRNCFDKSRKYVGVWNGDSQGNFDGLSGSIKNGLRCGAINFPYYGSDTGGYSETNQELFARWFQFSTYCTMMEVLIDPGRTVWYDEDFPHSDDPNLIDIARKQCEEHHDLIPYTKSCMYQASQTGMPVMRQMIFEFPNDTSLYDTWDEYMYGPSILVAPVVVAGATSRDVYLPAGKWLDYNDKNTKYTGPDTVTASAPIDVIPLYVREGAIITRGDILQANNNWTPSWAPYLKIEFFPYDNTANTFDYYTGSSVRPIACSMPDTSNVNISFADLGYDGILEIYCREYTDVTRNSTPLTEGVDFTYDPGKNLMTIPFSGATTVAITGVKSIFNEMPSRIVPDVVGMARSAAETAILDAALAVGSITEVYHLTVPEGDVISSDPVAGTSVPHHSYVDIVVSLGDIVPVPDVVTLPATDVTANSARLNGQVSDNGLEDPTVTVYWGDEDGETTPGSWDNADFIGTQHLTFYDDISSLSPSTTYYFRAYAENSTGGAWADSTESFTTGSGVPIVLDAVSSDEGDTDALRWSHNLGDGPNRVVVVVAGTENGEAFTGATFDGEPMTLAPGSTWEKDNNITAIFYMLEADLPPSAGTYDVEVTMQVSNNIGAGAVSLENVSQAGPEAVTGTTVSGGTYISKSITTLTNGVWIIDVAGSGHSTSFEPDSPQIEFFDRSPGTSTVAGSTRMVPTAGTVTNGWTSGRDKRMCLSMAAFAPAP
;
A
#
# COMPACT_ATOMS: atom_id res chain seq x y z
N GLN A 1 37.48 28.12 -57.02
CA GLN A 1 36.66 29.35 -56.95
C GLN A 1 35.75 29.22 -55.74
N LEU A 2 35.65 30.24 -54.89
CA LEU A 2 34.64 30.26 -53.83
C LEU A 2 33.27 30.49 -54.47
N LYS A 3 32.36 29.53 -54.32
CA LYS A 3 30.97 29.61 -54.79
C LYS A 3 30.07 29.39 -53.58
N TYR A 4 29.15 30.32 -53.34
CA TYR A 4 28.14 30.21 -52.29
C TYR A 4 26.80 30.64 -52.86
N TYR A 5 25.72 30.14 -52.25
CA TYR A 5 24.34 30.48 -52.58
C TYR A 5 23.72 31.19 -51.38
N VAL A 6 22.93 32.23 -51.65
CA VAL A 6 22.11 32.90 -50.64
C VAL A 6 20.67 32.57 -50.98
N ILE A 7 20.00 31.87 -50.07
CA ILE A 7 18.62 31.39 -50.22
C ILE A 7 17.73 32.28 -49.36
N TYR A 8 16.65 32.80 -49.93
CA TYR A 8 15.77 33.75 -49.25
C TYR A 8 14.32 33.29 -49.37
N GLY A 9 13.60 33.31 -48.26
CA GLY A 9 12.15 33.09 -48.26
C GLY A 9 11.47 33.83 -47.11
N PRO A 10 10.19 34.19 -47.26
CA PRO A 10 9.38 34.82 -46.23
C PRO A 10 9.04 33.88 -45.05
N SER A 11 9.30 32.57 -45.17
CA SER A 11 9.15 31.57 -44.11
C SER A 11 10.26 30.52 -44.18
N TYR A 12 10.52 29.80 -43.08
CA TYR A 12 11.46 28.67 -43.09
C TYR A 12 11.02 27.57 -44.06
N GLY A 13 9.71 27.31 -44.20
CA GLY A 13 9.19 26.36 -45.18
C GLY A 13 9.57 26.71 -46.61
N GLU A 14 9.48 28.00 -46.99
CA GLU A 14 9.91 28.44 -48.32
C GLU A 14 11.44 28.38 -48.49
N ILE A 15 12.21 28.75 -47.46
CA ILE A 15 13.69 28.63 -47.48
C ILE A 15 14.11 27.17 -47.66
N MET A 16 13.52 26.25 -46.90
CA MET A 16 13.83 24.82 -46.99
C MET A 16 13.42 24.25 -48.34
N ASN A 17 12.28 24.67 -48.90
CA ASN A 17 11.85 24.25 -50.23
C ASN A 17 12.78 24.74 -51.33
N GLU A 18 13.22 26.00 -51.29
CA GLU A 18 14.23 26.52 -52.22
C GLU A 18 15.57 25.79 -52.06
N PHE A 19 15.98 25.52 -50.82
CA PHE A 19 17.19 24.73 -50.55
C PHE A 19 17.09 23.31 -51.10
N ASN A 20 15.94 22.66 -50.93
CA ASN A 20 15.67 21.32 -51.46
C ASN A 20 15.71 21.30 -52.99
N GLN A 21 15.13 22.30 -53.66
CA GLN A 21 15.17 22.41 -55.12
C GLN A 21 16.59 22.62 -55.65
N LEU A 22 17.41 23.38 -54.92
CA LEU A 22 18.80 23.66 -55.31
C LEU A 22 19.72 22.45 -55.09
N ALA A 23 19.64 21.82 -53.92
CA ALA A 23 20.53 20.73 -53.53
C ALA A 23 20.06 19.35 -54.05
N GLY A 24 18.78 19.24 -54.37
CA GLY A 24 18.10 18.01 -54.72
C GLY A 24 17.40 17.36 -53.53
N PRO A 25 16.41 16.50 -53.80
CA PRO A 25 15.59 15.89 -52.76
C PRO A 25 16.42 14.97 -51.86
N ALA A 26 16.05 14.92 -50.58
CA ALA A 26 16.50 13.84 -49.69
C ALA A 26 16.00 12.49 -50.19
N TRP A 27 16.77 11.45 -49.90
CA TRP A 27 16.43 10.05 -50.16
C TRP A 27 15.19 9.62 -49.38
N MET A 28 14.38 8.73 -49.96
CA MET A 28 13.23 8.11 -49.30
C MET A 28 13.57 6.64 -49.01
N PRO A 29 13.73 6.26 -47.73
CA PRO A 29 13.96 4.87 -47.33
C PRO A 29 12.77 3.96 -47.60
N PRO A 30 12.98 2.63 -47.66
CA PRO A 30 11.90 1.64 -47.69
C PRO A 30 11.15 1.60 -46.37
N ASP A 31 9.91 1.07 -46.37
CA ASP A 31 9.02 1.06 -45.20
C ASP A 31 9.66 0.39 -43.97
N TRP A 32 10.43 -0.69 -44.17
CA TRP A 32 11.11 -1.38 -43.07
C TRP A 32 12.17 -0.53 -42.38
N ALA A 33 12.77 0.45 -43.06
CA ALA A 33 13.78 1.32 -42.47
C ALA A 33 13.19 2.32 -41.45
N PHE A 34 11.86 2.43 -41.33
CA PHE A 34 11.20 3.25 -40.30
C PHE A 34 10.84 2.46 -39.04
N ASP A 35 11.21 1.17 -38.97
CA ASP A 35 11.11 0.36 -37.76
C ASP A 35 12.47 0.32 -37.04
N SER A 36 12.54 -0.34 -35.88
CA SER A 36 13.79 -0.46 -35.13
C SER A 36 14.79 -1.40 -35.82
N ILE A 37 16.06 -1.00 -35.80
CA ILE A 37 17.19 -1.68 -36.42
C ILE A 37 18.19 -2.02 -35.33
N TRP A 38 18.56 -3.29 -35.19
CA TRP A 38 19.42 -3.75 -34.09
C TRP A 38 20.80 -4.16 -34.59
N TRP A 39 21.84 -3.89 -33.83
CA TRP A 39 23.18 -4.19 -34.28
C TRP A 39 24.17 -4.48 -33.18
N ARG A 40 25.19 -5.24 -33.55
CA ARG A 40 26.28 -5.62 -32.64
C ARG A 40 27.63 -5.70 -33.31
N ASN A 41 28.68 -5.59 -32.50
CA ASN A 41 30.02 -6.01 -32.93
C ASN A 41 30.07 -7.53 -33.10
N ALA A 42 30.90 -7.99 -34.05
CA ALA A 42 31.04 -9.40 -34.39
C ALA A 42 32.46 -9.96 -34.25
N ASP A 43 33.19 -9.56 -33.20
CA ASP A 43 34.46 -10.19 -32.83
C ASP A 43 34.25 -11.42 -31.90
N LYS A 44 35.18 -12.39 -31.93
CA LYS A 44 35.28 -13.50 -30.95
C LYS A 44 35.35 -12.98 -29.54
N LEU A 45 36.08 -11.87 -29.40
CA LEU A 45 36.40 -11.29 -28.11
C LEU A 45 35.15 -10.67 -27.48
N ASP A 46 34.15 -10.38 -28.30
CA ASP A 46 32.84 -9.86 -27.92
C ASP A 46 31.76 -10.96 -27.99
N LEU A 47 32.16 -12.24 -27.97
CA LEU A 47 31.21 -13.33 -27.74
C LEU A 47 30.69 -13.21 -26.31
N ASP A 48 29.43 -12.80 -26.24
CA ASP A 48 28.56 -13.07 -25.12
C ASP A 48 28.55 -14.58 -24.89
N SER A 49 29.26 -15.06 -23.85
CA SER A 49 29.25 -16.47 -23.43
C SER A 49 27.91 -16.83 -22.76
N HIS A 50 26.84 -16.45 -23.42
CA HIS A 50 25.46 -16.51 -22.99
C HIS A 50 24.77 -17.71 -23.61
N TRP A 51 23.66 -18.11 -22.98
CA TRP A 51 22.78 -19.15 -23.48
C TRP A 51 21.71 -18.51 -24.36
N ASP A 52 21.52 -18.98 -25.58
CA ASP A 52 20.32 -18.68 -26.36
C ASP A 52 19.16 -19.46 -25.73
N LEU A 53 18.35 -18.75 -24.93
CA LEU A 53 17.22 -19.33 -24.19
C LEU A 53 16.12 -19.85 -25.11
N VAL A 54 16.07 -19.38 -26.36
CA VAL A 54 14.99 -19.71 -27.31
C VAL A 54 15.28 -21.00 -28.04
N GLU A 55 16.51 -21.16 -28.53
CA GLU A 55 16.96 -22.39 -29.22
C GLU A 55 17.63 -23.38 -28.26
N ASP A 56 17.71 -23.06 -26.97
CA ASP A 56 18.30 -23.87 -25.91
C ASP A 56 19.72 -24.36 -26.24
N ARG A 57 20.60 -23.42 -26.62
CA ARG A 57 21.97 -23.69 -27.03
C ARG A 57 22.96 -22.64 -26.53
N LEU A 58 24.24 -23.01 -26.44
CA LEU A 58 25.31 -22.07 -26.17
C LEU A 58 25.58 -21.22 -27.42
N ILE A 59 25.83 -19.92 -27.23
CA ILE A 59 26.35 -19.05 -28.29
C ILE A 59 27.87 -19.28 -28.35
N ASP A 60 28.36 -19.98 -29.39
CA ASP A 60 29.79 -20.32 -29.52
C ASP A 60 30.48 -19.74 -30.75
N SER A 61 29.73 -19.01 -31.59
CA SER A 61 30.21 -18.31 -32.78
C SER A 61 29.57 -16.94 -32.94
N ALA A 62 30.17 -16.07 -33.76
CA ALA A 62 29.60 -14.74 -34.05
C ALA A 62 28.27 -14.84 -34.80
N GLN A 63 28.14 -15.85 -35.68
CA GLN A 63 26.88 -16.18 -36.35
C GLN A 63 25.78 -16.55 -35.35
N ASP A 64 26.07 -17.39 -34.36
CA ASP A 64 25.10 -17.75 -33.32
C ASP A 64 24.60 -16.53 -32.57
N ASN A 65 25.46 -15.54 -32.38
CA ASN A 65 25.13 -14.30 -31.68
C ASN A 65 24.11 -13.45 -32.47
N VAL A 66 24.20 -13.44 -33.80
CA VAL A 66 23.24 -12.77 -34.70
C VAL A 66 21.90 -13.52 -34.70
N GLU A 67 21.94 -14.85 -34.81
CA GLU A 67 20.73 -15.68 -34.76
C GLU A 67 20.02 -15.56 -33.41
N ALA A 68 20.79 -15.52 -32.31
CA ALA A 68 20.28 -15.29 -30.96
C ALA A 68 19.62 -13.91 -30.82
N THR A 69 20.19 -12.84 -31.39
CA THR A 69 19.52 -11.52 -31.41
C THR A 69 18.13 -11.62 -32.05
N ALA A 70 18.02 -12.24 -33.22
CA ALA A 70 16.73 -12.44 -33.90
C ALA A 70 15.75 -13.25 -33.03
N ASN A 71 16.24 -14.23 -32.29
CA ASN A 71 15.44 -15.05 -31.39
C ASN A 71 14.91 -14.27 -30.18
N HIS A 72 15.76 -13.51 -29.50
CA HIS A 72 15.36 -12.76 -28.31
C HIS A 72 14.38 -11.64 -28.66
N LEU A 73 14.60 -10.92 -29.77
CA LEU A 73 13.65 -9.91 -30.25
C LEU A 73 12.25 -10.50 -30.49
N GLN A 74 12.15 -11.69 -31.11
CA GLN A 74 10.86 -12.39 -31.25
C GLN A 74 10.30 -12.88 -29.91
N TYR A 75 11.14 -13.43 -29.04
CA TYR A 75 10.73 -13.97 -27.74
C TYR A 75 10.14 -12.89 -26.84
N TYR A 76 10.79 -11.74 -26.77
CA TYR A 76 10.32 -10.58 -26.01
C TYR A 76 9.30 -9.72 -26.78
N GLN A 77 8.95 -10.11 -28.01
CA GLN A 77 7.97 -9.41 -28.85
C GLN A 77 8.34 -7.93 -29.07
N ILE A 78 9.62 -7.66 -29.30
CA ILE A 78 10.13 -6.33 -29.62
C ILE A 78 10.06 -6.14 -31.13
N PRO A 79 9.25 -5.19 -31.65
CA PRO A 79 9.19 -4.90 -33.08
C PRO A 79 10.53 -4.45 -33.62
N ALA A 80 11.00 -5.10 -34.68
CA ALA A 80 12.24 -4.80 -35.35
C ALA A 80 12.22 -5.36 -36.77
N SER A 81 12.79 -4.63 -37.72
CA SER A 81 12.74 -4.99 -39.14
C SER A 81 14.09 -5.35 -39.72
N ALA A 82 15.19 -5.03 -39.03
CA ALA A 82 16.52 -5.28 -39.55
C ALA A 82 17.54 -5.54 -38.45
N ILE A 83 18.54 -6.33 -38.80
CA ILE A 83 19.73 -6.56 -37.99
C ILE A 83 20.94 -6.17 -38.84
N TRP A 84 21.95 -5.53 -38.24
CA TRP A 84 23.21 -5.29 -38.92
C TRP A 84 24.42 -5.68 -38.09
N ILE A 85 25.48 -6.08 -38.79
CA ILE A 85 26.70 -6.57 -38.16
C ILE A 85 27.81 -5.52 -38.32
N ASP A 86 28.35 -5.10 -37.17
CA ASP A 86 29.55 -4.28 -37.10
C ASP A 86 30.81 -5.17 -37.23
N ARG A 87 31.92 -4.52 -37.47
CA ARG A 87 33.23 -5.12 -37.67
C ARG A 87 33.75 -5.87 -36.42
N PRO A 88 34.78 -6.69 -36.62
CA PRO A 88 35.07 -7.37 -37.88
C PRO A 88 34.15 -8.59 -37.99
N TYR A 89 33.22 -8.62 -38.94
CA TYR A 89 32.60 -9.90 -39.35
C TYR A 89 33.54 -10.77 -40.20
N THR A 90 34.82 -10.43 -40.18
CA THR A 90 35.77 -10.65 -41.26
C THR A 90 37.11 -11.08 -40.72
N SER A 91 37.98 -11.63 -41.58
CA SER A 91 39.29 -12.12 -41.14
C SER A 91 40.21 -10.97 -40.69
N ASN A 92 41.20 -11.28 -39.85
CA ASN A 92 42.21 -10.30 -39.43
C ASN A 92 43.47 -10.44 -40.29
N ASN A 93 44.11 -9.33 -40.64
CA ASN A 93 45.43 -9.38 -41.28
C ASN A 93 46.49 -9.92 -40.30
N PRO A 94 47.50 -10.67 -40.77
CA PRO A 94 48.59 -11.13 -39.90
C PRO A 94 49.31 -9.96 -39.20
N GLY A 95 49.14 -9.83 -37.89
CA GLY A 95 49.73 -8.76 -37.07
C GLY A 95 48.81 -7.57 -36.77
N SER A 96 47.58 -7.55 -37.32
CA SER A 96 46.50 -6.64 -36.92
C SER A 96 45.54 -7.37 -35.98
N THR A 97 45.07 -6.69 -34.93
CA THR A 97 44.06 -7.22 -34.01
C THR A 97 42.63 -6.94 -34.47
N PHE A 98 42.44 -6.11 -35.49
CA PHE A 98 41.14 -5.58 -35.87
C PHE A 98 41.06 -5.52 -37.41
N GLY A 99 40.31 -6.42 -38.05
CA GLY A 99 40.18 -6.51 -39.52
C GLY A 99 39.40 -5.35 -40.16
N TRP A 100 39.92 -4.13 -40.10
CA TRP A 100 39.25 -2.91 -40.58
C TRP A 100 39.05 -2.90 -42.09
N GLY A 101 37.83 -2.55 -42.52
CA GLY A 101 37.45 -2.55 -43.95
C GLY A 101 37.65 -3.89 -44.62
N ASN A 102 37.71 -4.96 -43.81
CA ASN A 102 37.62 -6.29 -44.33
C ASN A 102 36.16 -6.64 -44.57
N ILE A 103 35.92 -7.28 -45.72
CA ILE A 103 34.61 -7.58 -46.26
C ILE A 103 34.79 -8.99 -46.87
N ASP A 104 34.78 -10.03 -46.02
CA ASP A 104 35.04 -11.42 -46.45
C ASP A 104 34.20 -12.51 -45.74
N PHE A 105 33.43 -12.19 -44.68
CA PHE A 105 32.80 -13.18 -43.78
C PHE A 105 33.77 -14.30 -43.34
N ASN A 106 34.46 -14.14 -42.22
CA ASN A 106 35.39 -15.19 -41.77
C ASN A 106 34.62 -16.50 -41.48
N THR A 107 34.91 -17.56 -42.25
CA THR A 107 34.24 -18.87 -42.19
C THR A 107 34.84 -19.84 -41.17
N ASP A 108 35.74 -19.36 -40.31
CA ASP A 108 36.19 -20.10 -39.13
C ASP A 108 35.00 -20.52 -38.26
N SER A 109 35.12 -21.65 -37.57
CA SER A 109 34.00 -22.26 -36.82
C SER A 109 33.46 -21.39 -35.68
N ASP A 110 34.27 -20.47 -35.16
CA ASP A 110 33.95 -19.53 -34.08
C ASP A 110 33.58 -18.13 -34.58
N ARG A 111 33.33 -18.00 -35.90
CA ARG A 111 33.00 -16.75 -36.59
C ARG A 111 31.67 -16.91 -37.33
N PHE A 112 31.71 -16.96 -38.66
CA PHE A 112 30.55 -17.11 -39.55
C PHE A 112 30.71 -18.37 -40.38
N PRO A 113 30.59 -19.57 -39.80
CA PRO A 113 30.83 -20.82 -40.51
C PRO A 113 29.88 -21.04 -41.70
N GLN A 114 28.67 -20.46 -41.67
CA GLN A 114 27.65 -20.60 -42.72
C GLN A 114 26.89 -19.27 -42.94
N PRO A 115 27.55 -18.23 -43.49
CA PRO A 115 27.00 -16.88 -43.52
C PRO A 115 25.72 -16.78 -44.35
N GLN A 116 25.61 -17.53 -45.46
CA GLN A 116 24.35 -17.58 -46.23
C GLN A 116 23.21 -18.20 -45.43
N ALA A 117 23.47 -19.27 -44.65
CA ALA A 117 22.44 -19.91 -43.84
C ALA A 117 21.96 -18.99 -42.71
N MET A 118 22.86 -18.20 -42.13
CA MET A 118 22.52 -17.16 -41.15
C MET A 118 21.60 -16.09 -41.76
N ILE A 119 21.95 -15.57 -42.95
CA ILE A 119 21.13 -14.59 -43.67
C ILE A 119 19.74 -15.17 -43.94
N ASP A 120 19.66 -16.40 -44.47
CA ASP A 120 18.40 -17.08 -44.74
C ASP A 120 17.57 -17.28 -43.46
N TYR A 121 18.21 -17.59 -42.33
CA TYR A 121 17.56 -17.78 -41.02
C TYR A 121 16.96 -16.48 -40.47
N VAL A 122 17.74 -15.39 -40.49
CA VAL A 122 17.32 -14.05 -40.05
C VAL A 122 16.19 -13.52 -40.95
N ASN A 123 16.32 -13.67 -42.26
CA ASN A 123 15.28 -13.30 -43.23
C ASN A 123 13.98 -14.09 -43.03
N ALA A 124 14.07 -15.40 -42.76
CA ALA A 124 12.89 -16.24 -42.48
C ALA A 124 12.14 -15.81 -41.21
N LYS A 125 12.79 -15.06 -40.32
CA LYS A 125 12.22 -14.48 -39.11
C LYS A 125 11.65 -13.07 -39.30
N GLY A 126 11.74 -12.51 -40.51
CA GLY A 126 11.16 -11.20 -40.85
C GLY A 126 12.11 -10.01 -40.67
N TYR A 127 13.43 -10.26 -40.61
CA TYR A 127 14.45 -9.23 -40.50
C TYR A 127 15.24 -9.11 -41.80
N GLU A 128 15.56 -7.88 -42.20
CA GLU A 128 16.54 -7.60 -43.25
C GLU A 128 17.96 -7.56 -42.66
N MET A 129 18.95 -8.04 -43.42
CA MET A 129 20.35 -8.07 -42.97
C MET A 129 21.17 -6.95 -43.62
N MET A 130 21.90 -6.16 -42.82
CA MET A 130 22.82 -5.12 -43.32
C MET A 130 24.25 -5.31 -42.79
N LEU A 131 25.23 -4.63 -43.39
CA LEU A 131 26.65 -4.75 -42.99
C LEU A 131 27.33 -3.41 -42.79
N TRP A 132 28.27 -3.37 -41.85
CA TRP A 132 29.24 -2.28 -41.77
C TRP A 132 30.24 -2.32 -42.92
N VAL A 133 30.57 -1.15 -43.49
CA VAL A 133 31.58 -0.99 -44.54
C VAL A 133 32.37 0.31 -44.35
N ALA A 134 33.63 0.28 -44.79
CA ALA A 134 34.49 1.44 -44.83
C ALA A 134 35.39 1.40 -46.06
N ASN A 135 35.79 2.58 -46.55
CA ASN A 135 36.77 2.72 -47.62
C ASN A 135 38.24 2.62 -47.11
N ARG A 136 38.43 2.49 -45.79
CA ARG A 136 39.71 2.30 -45.10
C ARG A 136 40.08 0.82 -45.08
N LEU A 137 41.23 0.43 -45.62
CA LEU A 137 41.56 -0.98 -45.84
C LEU A 137 42.71 -1.47 -44.92
N ASP A 138 42.53 -2.62 -44.28
CA ASP A 138 43.54 -3.30 -43.45
C ASP A 138 43.65 -4.81 -43.70
N ASN A 139 43.36 -5.28 -44.91
CA ASN A 139 43.13 -6.71 -45.22
C ASN A 139 43.69 -7.15 -46.59
N ASP A 140 43.17 -8.23 -47.17
CA ASP A 140 43.49 -8.64 -48.54
C ASP A 140 43.16 -7.55 -49.59
N LEU A 141 42.11 -6.74 -49.37
CA LEU A 141 41.84 -5.57 -50.23
C LEU A 141 42.93 -4.50 -50.12
N LEU A 142 43.59 -4.35 -48.97
CA LEU A 142 44.78 -3.49 -48.85
C LEU A 142 45.91 -4.05 -49.73
N THR A 143 46.19 -5.36 -49.64
CA THR A 143 47.25 -6.01 -50.44
C THR A 143 46.96 -5.90 -51.95
N GLU A 144 45.74 -6.21 -52.35
CA GLU A 144 45.26 -6.10 -53.73
C GLU A 144 45.30 -4.64 -54.22
N GLY A 145 44.74 -3.72 -53.45
CA GLY A 145 44.71 -2.30 -53.77
C GLY A 145 46.10 -1.67 -53.89
N LEU A 146 47.05 -2.04 -53.04
CA LEU A 146 48.46 -1.62 -53.16
C LEU A 146 49.11 -2.16 -54.44
N ALA A 147 48.88 -3.43 -54.76
CA ALA A 147 49.43 -4.05 -55.98
C ALA A 147 48.87 -3.41 -57.27
N LEU A 148 47.61 -2.99 -57.24
CA LEU A 148 46.92 -2.30 -58.34
C LEU A 148 47.19 -0.78 -58.39
N GLY A 149 47.75 -0.21 -57.32
CA GLY A 149 47.94 1.23 -57.19
C GLY A 149 46.63 2.00 -57.06
N TYR A 150 45.65 1.43 -56.35
CA TYR A 150 44.28 1.95 -56.22
C TYR A 150 44.05 2.77 -54.94
N LEU A 151 45.04 2.80 -54.03
CA LEU A 151 44.94 3.47 -52.73
C LEU A 151 45.70 4.80 -52.74
N PHE A 152 45.34 5.71 -51.83
CA PHE A 152 46.07 6.96 -51.67
C PHE A 152 47.51 6.75 -51.19
N GLU A 153 48.47 7.35 -51.90
CA GLU A 153 49.89 7.30 -51.55
C GLU A 153 50.22 8.20 -50.33
N GLY A 154 51.24 7.82 -49.56
CA GLY A 154 51.73 8.62 -48.42
C GLY A 154 51.05 8.33 -47.08
N TYR A 155 50.05 7.43 -47.06
CA TYR A 155 49.34 6.97 -45.87
C TYR A 155 49.84 5.58 -45.48
N THR A 156 50.56 5.49 -44.37
CA THR A 156 51.30 4.26 -43.98
C THR A 156 50.51 3.30 -43.10
N THR A 157 49.40 3.74 -42.54
CA THR A 157 48.48 2.94 -41.74
C THR A 157 47.09 3.00 -42.37
N GLN A 158 46.70 1.94 -43.09
CA GLN A 158 45.35 1.73 -43.61
C GLN A 158 44.86 2.86 -44.56
N PRO A 159 45.49 3.04 -45.73
CA PRO A 159 45.09 4.03 -46.72
C PRO A 159 43.65 3.78 -47.23
N GLY A 160 42.97 4.87 -47.60
CA GLY A 160 41.67 4.78 -48.27
C GLY A 160 41.80 4.41 -49.75
N ALA A 161 40.80 3.74 -50.31
CA ALA A 161 40.67 3.55 -51.76
C ALA A 161 40.32 4.88 -52.46
N ASP A 162 41.00 5.19 -53.57
CA ASP A 162 40.73 6.40 -54.37
C ASP A 162 39.55 6.16 -55.34
N VAL A 163 38.36 5.95 -54.77
CA VAL A 163 37.11 5.64 -55.49
C VAL A 163 36.62 6.77 -56.42
N ARG A 164 37.32 7.91 -56.48
CA ARG A 164 37.09 8.96 -57.48
C ARG A 164 37.55 8.52 -58.87
N ARG A 165 38.43 7.52 -58.94
CA ARG A 165 38.92 6.91 -60.18
C ARG A 165 37.94 5.82 -60.62
N PRO A 166 37.42 5.84 -61.86
CA PRO A 166 36.43 4.86 -62.32
C PRO A 166 36.85 3.41 -62.12
N GLU A 167 38.11 3.06 -62.40
CA GLU A 167 38.62 1.70 -62.23
C GLU A 167 38.70 1.23 -60.77
N VAL A 168 38.81 2.16 -59.81
CA VAL A 168 38.80 1.88 -58.38
C VAL A 168 37.38 1.79 -57.86
N TYR A 169 36.49 2.65 -58.38
CA TYR A 169 35.05 2.63 -58.11
C TYR A 169 34.45 1.26 -58.48
N ASP A 170 34.66 0.83 -59.73
CA ASP A 170 34.16 -0.46 -60.23
C ASP A 170 34.75 -1.63 -59.44
N TRP A 171 36.05 -1.58 -59.15
CA TRP A 171 36.72 -2.61 -58.35
C TRP A 171 36.11 -2.75 -56.94
N PHE A 172 35.91 -1.63 -56.24
CA PHE A 172 35.36 -1.68 -54.88
C PHE A 172 33.89 -2.11 -54.91
N ARG A 173 33.13 -1.62 -55.90
CA ARG A 173 31.75 -2.00 -56.12
C ARG A 173 31.61 -3.52 -56.33
N ASP A 174 32.44 -4.12 -57.18
CA ASP A 174 32.43 -5.58 -57.40
C ASP A 174 32.63 -6.37 -56.10
N LYS A 175 33.41 -5.84 -55.13
CA LYS A 175 33.58 -6.48 -53.81
C LYS A 175 32.32 -6.40 -52.96
N LEU A 176 31.60 -5.28 -53.01
CA LEU A 176 30.35 -5.10 -52.27
C LEU A 176 29.19 -5.86 -52.90
N ASP A 177 29.12 -5.89 -54.24
CA ASP A 177 28.07 -6.57 -55.00
C ASP A 177 28.02 -8.07 -54.68
N TYR A 178 29.14 -8.68 -54.25
CA TYR A 178 29.12 -10.04 -53.71
C TYR A 178 28.11 -10.20 -52.57
N TYR A 179 28.09 -9.27 -51.62
CA TYR A 179 27.19 -9.28 -50.46
C TYR A 179 25.76 -8.91 -50.81
N VAL A 180 25.59 -7.95 -51.72
CA VAL A 180 24.26 -7.62 -52.26
C VAL A 180 23.62 -8.87 -52.87
N ASN A 181 24.40 -9.64 -53.63
CA ASN A 181 23.92 -10.91 -54.23
C ASN A 181 23.68 -12.03 -53.19
N MET A 182 24.23 -11.95 -51.98
CA MET A 182 23.90 -12.84 -50.87
C MET A 182 22.58 -12.47 -50.17
N GLY A 183 22.03 -11.29 -50.47
CA GLY A 183 20.78 -10.78 -49.87
C GLY A 183 20.97 -9.68 -48.83
N ILE A 184 22.16 -9.08 -48.71
CA ILE A 184 22.41 -7.95 -47.81
C ILE A 184 21.69 -6.71 -48.35
N LYS A 185 20.79 -6.14 -47.54
CA LYS A 185 19.87 -5.04 -47.89
C LYS A 185 20.39 -3.64 -47.61
N GLY A 186 21.62 -3.51 -47.15
CA GLY A 186 22.10 -2.19 -46.79
C GLY A 186 23.48 -2.17 -46.18
N TYR A 187 23.95 -0.94 -45.96
CA TYR A 187 25.26 -0.70 -45.38
C TYR A 187 25.27 0.46 -44.38
N LYS A 188 26.01 0.27 -43.28
CA LYS A 188 26.51 1.35 -42.43
C LYS A 188 27.87 1.80 -42.93
N ILE A 189 27.97 3.06 -43.37
CA ILE A 189 29.23 3.65 -43.85
C ILE A 189 29.97 4.35 -42.72
N ASP A 190 31.15 3.87 -42.39
CA ASP A 190 31.98 4.42 -41.32
C ASP A 190 33.40 4.78 -41.82
N ARG A 191 34.17 5.49 -40.98
CA ARG A 191 35.61 5.75 -41.13
C ARG A 191 36.05 6.51 -42.38
N GLY A 192 35.14 7.16 -43.11
CA GLY A 192 35.43 7.87 -44.36
C GLY A 192 36.18 9.20 -44.23
N ALA A 193 36.38 9.71 -43.01
CA ALA A 193 37.01 11.02 -42.72
C ALA A 193 37.97 10.97 -41.52
N GLU A 194 38.89 9.98 -41.50
CA GLU A 194 39.85 9.76 -40.41
C GLU A 194 41.31 9.84 -40.87
N GLY A 195 41.62 10.76 -41.78
CA GLY A 195 43.00 10.96 -42.26
C GLY A 195 43.52 9.79 -43.10
N THR A 196 42.63 9.06 -43.77
CA THR A 196 42.95 7.97 -44.71
C THR A 196 43.09 8.46 -46.17
N THR A 197 42.77 9.73 -46.41
CA THR A 197 42.84 10.42 -47.70
C THR A 197 43.34 11.85 -47.53
N PRO A 198 43.78 12.56 -48.59
CA PRO A 198 44.11 13.98 -48.51
C PRO A 198 42.88 14.86 -48.26
N ASP A 199 43.02 15.91 -47.45
CA ASP A 199 41.95 16.89 -47.16
C ASP A 199 41.28 17.45 -48.43
N SER A 200 42.06 17.60 -49.52
CA SER A 200 41.55 18.08 -50.81
C SER A 200 40.63 17.11 -51.54
N ALA A 201 40.61 15.83 -51.14
CA ALA A 201 39.88 14.74 -51.77
C ALA A 201 38.77 14.16 -50.87
N GLU A 202 38.87 14.32 -49.55
CA GLU A 202 38.02 13.65 -48.55
C GLU A 202 36.52 13.77 -48.87
N ASN A 203 35.99 14.99 -49.03
CA ASN A 203 34.56 15.21 -49.31
C ASN A 203 34.07 14.54 -50.62
N GLU A 204 34.93 14.46 -51.62
CA GLU A 204 34.61 13.81 -52.89
C GLU A 204 34.62 12.28 -52.72
N VAL A 205 35.60 11.74 -51.99
CA VAL A 205 35.66 10.31 -51.65
C VAL A 205 34.45 9.89 -50.82
N VAL A 206 34.05 10.69 -49.82
CA VAL A 206 32.85 10.44 -49.01
C VAL A 206 31.62 10.32 -49.92
N TYR A 207 31.43 11.25 -50.85
CA TYR A 207 30.32 11.21 -51.78
C TYR A 207 30.35 9.99 -52.70
N GLU A 208 31.48 9.73 -53.35
CA GLU A 208 31.60 8.61 -54.31
C GLU A 208 31.45 7.25 -53.60
N PHE A 209 31.94 7.12 -52.36
CA PHE A 209 31.75 5.90 -51.58
C PHE A 209 30.29 5.69 -51.18
N THR A 210 29.59 6.73 -50.73
CA THR A 210 28.14 6.65 -50.49
C THR A 210 27.35 6.29 -51.75
N LYS A 211 27.76 6.84 -52.88
CA LYS A 211 27.11 6.58 -54.16
C LYS A 211 27.34 5.15 -54.63
N LEU A 212 28.56 4.61 -54.55
CA LEU A 212 28.86 3.26 -55.01
C LEU A 212 28.13 2.19 -54.20
N THR A 213 28.02 2.37 -52.87
CA THR A 213 27.27 1.46 -52.00
C THR A 213 25.78 1.46 -52.35
N ALA A 214 25.22 2.62 -52.67
CA ALA A 214 23.81 2.74 -53.05
C ALA A 214 23.54 2.20 -54.47
N GLU A 215 24.43 2.44 -55.44
CA GLU A 215 24.25 1.94 -56.82
C GLU A 215 24.26 0.41 -56.90
N GLY A 216 25.15 -0.26 -56.15
CA GLY A 216 25.14 -1.72 -56.04
C GLY A 216 23.80 -2.26 -55.51
N GLN A 217 23.32 -1.68 -54.42
CA GLN A 217 22.01 -2.03 -53.83
C GLN A 217 20.85 -1.75 -54.79
N MET A 218 20.86 -0.59 -55.47
CA MET A 218 19.79 -0.18 -56.39
C MET A 218 19.63 -1.10 -57.59
N GLU A 219 20.72 -1.65 -58.13
CA GLU A 219 20.66 -2.54 -59.29
C GLU A 219 19.99 -3.87 -58.98
N VAL A 220 20.12 -4.36 -57.74
CA VAL A 220 19.54 -5.65 -57.33
C VAL A 220 18.18 -5.48 -56.68
N HIS A 221 18.01 -4.47 -55.82
CA HIS A 221 16.83 -4.31 -54.97
C HIS A 221 15.94 -3.11 -55.34
N GLY A 222 16.31 -2.31 -56.35
CA GLY A 222 15.58 -1.09 -56.67
C GLY A 222 15.68 -0.07 -55.54
N ASN A 223 14.54 0.39 -54.99
CA ASN A 223 14.54 1.32 -53.85
C ASN A 223 14.47 0.61 -52.48
N ASP A 224 14.49 -0.73 -52.46
CA ASP A 224 14.33 -1.53 -51.26
C ASP A 224 15.67 -1.86 -50.60
N TYR A 225 16.34 -0.83 -50.08
CA TYR A 225 17.63 -0.92 -49.39
C TYR A 225 17.80 0.21 -48.38
N LEU A 226 18.78 0.10 -47.48
CA LEU A 226 19.14 1.18 -46.56
C LEU A 226 20.64 1.46 -46.57
N ILE A 227 21.02 2.72 -46.79
CA ILE A 227 22.36 3.21 -46.47
C ILE A 227 22.23 4.29 -45.39
N HIS A 228 23.01 4.18 -44.32
CA HIS A 228 23.26 5.30 -43.42
C HIS A 228 24.77 5.49 -43.24
N GLY A 229 25.22 6.69 -42.90
CA GLY A 229 26.65 6.99 -42.81
C GLY A 229 27.01 8.03 -41.76
N ARG A 230 28.25 7.94 -41.26
CA ARG A 230 28.81 8.86 -40.24
C ARG A 230 29.17 10.19 -40.86
N ASN A 231 29.87 10.09 -41.98
CA ASN A 231 30.39 11.19 -42.76
C ASN A 231 29.57 11.30 -44.05
N CYS A 232 28.97 12.46 -44.26
CA CYS A 232 28.20 12.75 -45.46
C CYS A 232 28.71 14.05 -46.10
N PHE A 233 28.70 14.09 -47.42
CA PHE A 233 28.88 15.33 -48.16
C PHE A 233 27.51 15.86 -48.59
N ASP A 234 27.40 17.16 -48.88
CA ASP A 234 26.15 17.83 -49.29
C ASP A 234 25.38 17.04 -50.37
N LYS A 235 26.08 16.43 -51.34
CA LYS A 235 25.44 15.63 -52.41
C LYS A 235 24.97 14.23 -51.98
N SER A 236 25.43 13.72 -50.85
CA SER A 236 25.15 12.34 -50.40
C SER A 236 23.69 12.12 -50.02
N ARG A 237 22.94 13.18 -49.67
CA ARG A 237 21.53 13.11 -49.19
C ARG A 237 20.57 12.29 -50.05
N LYS A 238 20.88 12.11 -51.34
CA LYS A 238 20.08 11.35 -52.31
C LYS A 238 20.17 9.84 -52.14
N TYR A 239 21.09 9.38 -51.30
CA TYR A 239 21.43 7.97 -51.14
C TYR A 239 21.49 7.51 -49.68
N VAL A 240 21.50 8.43 -48.70
CA VAL A 240 21.98 8.10 -47.35
C VAL A 240 21.22 8.81 -46.24
N GLY A 241 20.99 8.06 -45.16
CA GLY A 241 20.69 8.56 -43.82
C GLY A 241 21.92 9.00 -43.04
N VAL A 242 21.73 9.75 -41.96
CA VAL A 242 22.84 10.13 -41.07
C VAL A 242 22.65 9.48 -39.70
N TRP A 243 23.70 8.83 -39.19
CA TRP A 243 23.77 8.54 -37.76
C TRP A 243 24.81 9.44 -37.10
N ASN A 244 24.64 9.70 -35.81
CA ASN A 244 25.38 10.75 -35.12
C ASN A 244 26.87 10.46 -34.83
N GLY A 245 27.34 9.23 -35.11
CA GLY A 245 28.67 8.77 -34.77
C GLY A 245 28.78 8.21 -33.36
N ASP A 246 30.02 8.13 -32.88
CA ASP A 246 30.40 7.43 -31.64
C ASP A 246 30.10 8.32 -30.41
N SER A 247 28.82 8.58 -30.14
CA SER A 247 28.39 9.42 -29.02
C SER A 247 28.80 8.83 -27.67
N GLN A 248 29.13 9.71 -26.72
CA GLN A 248 29.37 9.28 -25.34
C GLN A 248 28.10 8.69 -24.73
N GLY A 249 28.24 7.57 -24.02
CA GLY A 249 27.21 6.95 -23.18
C GLY A 249 27.01 7.72 -21.88
N ASN A 250 26.60 8.99 -21.99
CA ASN A 250 26.15 9.82 -20.88
C ASN A 250 25.06 10.80 -21.35
N PHE A 251 24.47 11.53 -20.41
CA PHE A 251 23.39 12.47 -20.69
C PHE A 251 23.82 13.68 -21.55
N ASP A 252 25.09 14.08 -21.51
CA ASP A 252 25.63 15.08 -22.43
C ASP A 252 25.68 14.55 -23.87
N GLY A 253 26.03 13.27 -24.03
CA GLY A 253 25.93 12.53 -25.28
C GLY A 253 24.51 12.51 -25.83
N LEU A 254 23.52 12.13 -25.02
CA LEU A 254 22.10 12.18 -25.39
C LEU A 254 21.65 13.59 -25.80
N SER A 255 22.01 14.63 -25.02
CA SER A 255 21.73 16.03 -25.38
C SER A 255 22.38 16.43 -26.71
N GLY A 256 23.61 15.97 -26.94
CA GLY A 256 24.33 16.14 -28.21
C GLY A 256 23.62 15.46 -29.39
N SER A 257 23.08 14.26 -29.18
CA SER A 257 22.32 13.49 -30.16
C SER A 257 21.05 14.19 -30.62
N ILE A 258 20.31 14.80 -29.70
CA ILE A 258 19.11 15.59 -30.03
C ILE A 258 19.51 16.79 -30.90
N LYS A 259 20.52 17.55 -30.47
CA LYS A 259 21.05 18.72 -31.21
C LYS A 259 21.54 18.35 -32.61
N ASN A 260 22.20 17.20 -32.76
CA ASN A 260 22.71 16.73 -34.04
C ASN A 260 21.55 16.41 -34.99
N GLY A 261 20.51 15.70 -34.54
CA GLY A 261 19.32 15.42 -35.35
C GLY A 261 18.62 16.67 -35.86
N LEU A 262 18.43 17.66 -34.97
CA LEU A 262 17.85 18.96 -35.33
C LEU A 262 18.71 19.72 -36.35
N ARG A 263 20.04 19.58 -36.29
CA ARG A 263 20.94 20.17 -37.28
C ARG A 263 20.89 19.43 -38.61
N CYS A 264 20.92 18.10 -38.58
CA CYS A 264 20.76 17.24 -39.77
C CYS A 264 19.50 17.59 -40.55
N GLY A 265 18.37 17.72 -39.86
CA GLY A 265 17.12 18.17 -40.47
C GLY A 265 17.25 19.56 -41.12
N ALA A 266 17.83 20.53 -40.41
CA ALA A 266 18.04 21.88 -40.91
C ALA A 266 18.99 21.97 -42.12
N ILE A 267 19.89 21.00 -42.29
CA ILE A 267 20.77 20.88 -43.48
C ILE A 267 20.26 19.87 -44.51
N ASN A 268 18.97 19.52 -44.45
CA ASN A 268 18.26 18.67 -45.42
C ASN A 268 18.79 17.22 -45.49
N PHE A 269 19.10 16.65 -44.32
CA PHE A 269 19.25 15.21 -44.07
C PHE A 269 18.18 14.76 -43.05
N PRO A 270 16.92 14.58 -43.49
CA PRO A 270 15.79 14.36 -42.59
C PRO A 270 15.67 12.93 -42.05
N TYR A 271 16.37 11.96 -42.64
CA TYR A 271 16.48 10.60 -42.11
C TYR A 271 17.73 10.48 -41.22
N TYR A 272 17.52 10.40 -39.91
CA TYR A 272 18.53 10.56 -38.87
C TYR A 272 18.27 9.64 -37.69
N GLY A 273 19.36 9.14 -37.09
CA GLY A 273 19.35 8.40 -35.83
C GLY A 273 20.66 8.54 -35.05
N SER A 274 20.76 7.82 -33.94
CA SER A 274 21.96 7.72 -33.11
C SER A 274 22.03 6.33 -32.49
N ASP A 275 23.22 5.90 -32.05
CA ASP A 275 23.36 4.65 -31.31
C ASP A 275 22.53 4.75 -30.02
N THR A 276 21.39 4.05 -29.96
CA THR A 276 20.51 4.07 -28.79
C THR A 276 21.26 3.52 -27.59
N GLY A 277 21.36 4.32 -26.52
CA GLY A 277 22.16 4.02 -25.32
C GLY A 277 23.56 4.67 -25.33
N GLY A 278 24.00 5.24 -26.45
CA GLY A 278 25.34 5.79 -26.67
C GLY A 278 26.37 4.72 -27.04
N TYR A 279 27.50 5.13 -27.63
CA TYR A 279 28.55 4.21 -28.09
C TYR A 279 29.45 3.72 -26.94
N SER A 280 29.79 4.58 -25.97
CA SER A 280 30.55 4.15 -24.78
C SER A 280 29.64 3.50 -23.72
N GLU A 281 30.22 3.09 -22.58
CA GLU A 281 29.47 2.47 -21.45
C GLU A 281 28.17 3.22 -21.14
N THR A 282 27.10 2.46 -20.88
CA THR A 282 25.75 2.98 -20.61
C THR A 282 25.22 2.43 -19.28
N ASN A 283 24.05 2.90 -18.85
CA ASN A 283 23.33 2.34 -17.70
C ASN A 283 21.83 2.30 -18.01
N GLN A 284 21.05 1.60 -17.19
CA GLN A 284 19.62 1.39 -17.42
C GLN A 284 18.83 2.70 -17.61
N GLU A 285 19.07 3.72 -16.78
CA GLU A 285 18.36 4.99 -16.91
C GLU A 285 18.69 5.68 -18.24
N LEU A 286 19.98 5.82 -18.54
CA LEU A 286 20.42 6.46 -19.78
C LEU A 286 19.88 5.73 -21.01
N PHE A 287 19.92 4.40 -21.02
CA PHE A 287 19.44 3.59 -22.13
C PHE A 287 17.93 3.76 -22.30
N ALA A 288 17.15 3.72 -21.21
CA ALA A 288 15.72 4.01 -21.23
C ALA A 288 15.39 5.40 -21.79
N ARG A 289 16.12 6.44 -21.37
CA ARG A 289 15.95 7.82 -21.89
C ARG A 289 16.35 7.94 -23.36
N TRP A 290 17.32 7.15 -23.80
CA TRP A 290 17.72 7.12 -25.20
C TRP A 290 16.72 6.38 -26.08
N PHE A 291 16.14 5.27 -25.60
CA PHE A 291 15.03 4.58 -26.27
C PHE A 291 13.87 5.55 -26.52
N GLN A 292 13.48 6.31 -25.49
CA GLN A 292 12.46 7.36 -25.60
C GLN A 292 12.77 8.41 -26.67
N PHE A 293 14.02 8.85 -26.79
CA PHE A 293 14.43 9.77 -27.84
C PHE A 293 14.39 9.11 -29.23
N SER A 294 14.94 7.90 -29.36
CA SER A 294 15.02 7.17 -30.62
C SER A 294 13.64 6.84 -31.21
N THR A 295 12.62 6.62 -30.37
CA THR A 295 11.22 6.45 -30.81
C THR A 295 10.72 7.61 -31.68
N TYR A 296 11.16 8.83 -31.39
CA TYR A 296 10.80 10.05 -32.12
C TYR A 296 11.96 10.58 -32.98
N CYS A 297 12.82 9.68 -33.43
CA CYS A 297 13.74 9.89 -34.55
C CYS A 297 13.18 9.24 -35.82
N THR A 298 13.74 9.57 -36.99
CA THR A 298 13.34 8.91 -38.24
C THR A 298 14.01 7.56 -38.44
N MET A 299 15.14 7.32 -37.76
CA MET A 299 15.83 6.04 -37.69
C MET A 299 16.07 5.67 -36.22
N MET A 300 15.59 4.51 -35.81
CA MET A 300 15.86 3.92 -34.49
C MET A 300 16.88 2.79 -34.64
N GLU A 301 18.14 3.10 -34.33
CA GLU A 301 19.23 2.13 -34.36
C GLU A 301 19.66 1.78 -32.93
N VAL A 302 19.64 0.50 -32.58
CA VAL A 302 19.89 0.00 -31.22
C VAL A 302 21.16 -0.81 -31.20
N LEU A 303 22.13 -0.34 -30.40
CA LEU A 303 23.39 -1.01 -30.16
C LEU A 303 23.22 -2.07 -29.06
N ILE A 304 23.60 -3.30 -29.36
CA ILE A 304 23.68 -4.43 -28.43
C ILE A 304 25.08 -5.04 -28.48
N ASP A 305 25.68 -5.27 -27.32
CA ASP A 305 27.04 -5.80 -27.13
C ASP A 305 27.19 -6.22 -25.65
N PRO A 306 28.28 -6.90 -25.27
CA PRO A 306 28.54 -7.19 -23.86
C PRO A 306 28.48 -5.93 -22.98
N GLY A 307 27.75 -5.99 -21.87
CA GLY A 307 27.53 -4.85 -20.97
C GLY A 307 26.40 -3.90 -21.39
N ARG A 308 25.64 -4.22 -22.45
CA ARG A 308 24.55 -3.37 -22.97
C ARG A 308 23.49 -4.12 -23.78
N THR A 309 23.25 -5.38 -23.48
CA THR A 309 22.19 -6.16 -24.14
C THR A 309 20.97 -6.25 -23.22
N VAL A 310 19.83 -5.74 -23.69
CA VAL A 310 18.66 -5.49 -22.83
C VAL A 310 18.06 -6.74 -22.16
N TRP A 311 18.35 -7.94 -22.68
CA TRP A 311 17.82 -9.21 -22.19
C TRP A 311 18.82 -10.07 -21.40
N TYR A 312 20.03 -9.58 -21.17
CA TYR A 312 20.99 -10.26 -20.31
C TYR A 312 21.01 -9.63 -18.92
N ASP A 313 20.67 -10.46 -17.91
CA ASP A 313 20.58 -10.05 -16.50
C ASP A 313 21.90 -9.46 -15.96
N GLU A 314 23.04 -9.90 -16.50
CA GLU A 314 24.36 -9.39 -16.09
C GLU A 314 24.64 -7.97 -16.59
N ASP A 315 24.01 -7.58 -17.70
CA ASP A 315 24.09 -6.23 -18.25
C ASP A 315 23.08 -5.30 -17.57
N PHE A 316 21.84 -5.77 -17.44
CA PHE A 316 20.74 -5.06 -16.78
C PHE A 316 19.89 -6.03 -15.97
N PRO A 317 19.97 -6.00 -14.62
CA PRO A 317 19.18 -6.89 -13.78
C PRO A 317 17.67 -6.73 -14.04
N HIS A 318 16.96 -7.83 -14.35
CA HIS A 318 15.50 -7.80 -14.57
C HIS A 318 14.67 -7.54 -13.30
N SER A 319 15.31 -7.25 -12.16
CA SER A 319 14.67 -7.05 -10.86
C SER A 319 14.12 -5.63 -10.62
N ASP A 320 14.46 -4.67 -11.46
CA ASP A 320 14.05 -3.27 -11.31
C ASP A 320 12.77 -3.00 -12.14
N ASP A 321 11.74 -2.37 -11.54
CA ASP A 321 10.47 -2.04 -12.19
C ASP A 321 10.37 -0.53 -12.46
N PRO A 322 10.14 -0.08 -13.73
CA PRO A 322 10.04 -0.89 -14.95
C PRO A 322 11.42 -1.34 -15.46
N ASN A 323 11.50 -2.60 -15.89
CA ASN A 323 12.75 -3.18 -16.42
C ASN A 323 13.03 -2.65 -17.84
N LEU A 324 14.29 -2.74 -18.26
CA LEU A 324 14.72 -2.18 -19.55
C LEU A 324 14.10 -2.87 -20.77
N ILE A 325 13.78 -4.17 -20.68
CA ILE A 325 13.10 -4.91 -21.77
C ILE A 325 11.72 -4.31 -22.02
N ASP A 326 10.95 -4.03 -20.95
CA ASP A 326 9.61 -3.49 -21.06
C ASP A 326 9.63 -2.08 -21.67
N ILE A 327 10.63 -1.27 -21.31
CA ILE A 327 10.86 0.04 -21.92
C ILE A 327 11.25 -0.12 -23.39
N ALA A 328 12.20 -0.99 -23.72
CA ALA A 328 12.64 -1.23 -25.10
C ALA A 328 11.45 -1.69 -25.97
N ARG A 329 10.67 -2.65 -25.51
CA ARG A 329 9.45 -3.12 -26.19
C ARG A 329 8.46 -1.98 -26.41
N LYS A 330 8.08 -1.25 -25.36
CA LYS A 330 7.14 -0.11 -25.45
C LYS A 330 7.63 0.94 -26.47
N GLN A 331 8.90 1.30 -26.41
CA GLN A 331 9.48 2.34 -27.28
C GLN A 331 9.63 1.88 -28.74
N CYS A 332 9.99 0.61 -28.98
CA CYS A 332 9.99 0.01 -30.32
C CYS A 332 8.56 -0.14 -30.88
N GLU A 333 7.60 -0.56 -30.05
CA GLU A 333 6.17 -0.59 -30.42
C GLU A 333 5.69 0.80 -30.82
N GLU A 334 5.94 1.83 -30.03
CA GLU A 334 5.56 3.21 -30.37
C GLU A 334 6.22 3.71 -31.66
N HIS A 335 7.49 3.38 -31.89
CA HIS A 335 8.22 3.76 -33.11
C HIS A 335 7.60 3.08 -34.34
N HIS A 336 7.37 1.77 -34.25
CA HIS A 336 6.70 0.96 -35.26
C HIS A 336 5.30 1.49 -35.57
N ASP A 337 4.52 1.76 -34.52
CA ASP A 337 3.15 2.27 -34.64
C ASP A 337 3.13 3.64 -35.31
N LEU A 338 4.21 4.42 -35.28
CA LEU A 338 4.34 5.72 -35.93
C LEU A 338 4.88 5.65 -37.37
N ILE A 339 5.25 4.47 -37.90
CA ILE A 339 5.71 4.31 -39.30
C ILE A 339 4.82 5.05 -40.31
N PRO A 340 3.48 4.97 -40.28
CA PRO A 340 2.63 5.65 -41.27
C PRO A 340 2.76 7.18 -41.21
N TYR A 341 2.91 7.76 -40.01
CA TYR A 341 3.12 9.20 -39.81
C TYR A 341 4.53 9.64 -40.24
N THR A 342 5.54 8.92 -39.74
CA THR A 342 6.96 9.19 -39.98
C THR A 342 7.28 9.13 -41.46
N LYS A 343 6.84 8.07 -42.17
CA LYS A 343 7.10 7.92 -43.60
C LYS A 343 6.41 8.98 -44.45
N SER A 344 5.22 9.42 -44.04
CA SER A 344 4.50 10.50 -44.72
C SER A 344 5.22 11.84 -44.55
N CYS A 345 5.71 12.13 -43.34
CA CYS A 345 6.53 13.31 -43.07
C CYS A 345 7.89 13.22 -43.80
N MET A 346 8.49 12.04 -43.89
CA MET A 346 9.74 11.82 -44.62
C MET A 346 9.55 12.04 -46.13
N TYR A 347 8.43 11.57 -46.68
CA TYR A 347 8.06 11.87 -48.06
C TYR A 347 7.91 13.38 -48.26
N GLN A 348 7.19 14.09 -47.37
CA GLN A 348 7.10 15.55 -47.41
C GLN A 348 8.48 16.21 -47.36
N ALA A 349 9.39 15.71 -46.52
CA ALA A 349 10.76 16.22 -46.42
C ALA A 349 11.53 16.03 -47.73
N SER A 350 11.39 14.89 -48.41
CA SER A 350 11.98 14.67 -49.74
C SER A 350 11.48 15.68 -50.79
N GLN A 351 10.22 16.09 -50.69
CA GLN A 351 9.62 17.03 -51.66
C GLN A 351 9.93 18.50 -51.33
N THR A 352 9.96 18.88 -50.05
CA THR A 352 9.94 20.28 -49.61
C THR A 352 11.14 20.69 -48.76
N GLY A 353 12.00 19.76 -48.36
CA GLY A 353 13.10 19.99 -47.42
C GLY A 353 12.68 20.23 -45.97
N MET A 354 11.38 20.36 -45.65
CA MET A 354 10.93 20.50 -44.27
C MET A 354 11.20 19.18 -43.51
N PRO A 355 12.07 19.16 -42.47
CA PRO A 355 12.47 17.92 -41.83
C PRO A 355 11.33 17.28 -41.03
N VAL A 356 11.52 16.01 -40.66
CA VAL A 356 10.60 15.31 -39.75
C VAL A 356 10.82 15.78 -38.32
N MET A 357 12.06 15.75 -37.82
CA MET A 357 12.46 16.41 -36.58
C MET A 357 12.71 17.90 -36.85
N ARG A 358 11.79 18.74 -36.42
CA ARG A 358 11.78 20.18 -36.71
C ARG A 358 12.18 20.96 -35.47
N GLN A 359 13.20 21.81 -35.61
CA GLN A 359 13.47 22.85 -34.63
C GLN A 359 12.19 23.68 -34.42
N MET A 360 11.91 24.04 -33.18
CA MET A 360 10.66 24.73 -32.82
C MET A 360 10.43 26.01 -33.65
N ILE A 361 11.52 26.72 -34.00
CA ILE A 361 11.46 27.93 -34.82
C ILE A 361 10.94 27.72 -36.26
N PHE A 362 10.97 26.50 -36.81
CA PHE A 362 10.43 26.21 -38.14
C PHE A 362 8.89 26.30 -38.16
N GLU A 363 8.24 25.89 -37.08
CA GLU A 363 6.78 25.96 -36.92
C GLU A 363 6.32 27.28 -36.28
N PHE A 364 7.15 27.89 -35.43
CA PHE A 364 6.82 29.09 -34.66
C PHE A 364 7.81 30.24 -34.91
N PRO A 365 8.00 30.70 -36.16
CA PRO A 365 9.05 31.65 -36.54
C PRO A 365 8.94 33.04 -35.88
N ASN A 366 7.74 33.40 -35.41
CA ASN A 366 7.49 34.69 -34.76
C ASN A 366 7.88 34.69 -33.28
N ASP A 367 8.11 33.52 -32.69
CA ASP A 367 8.55 33.39 -31.31
C ASP A 367 10.07 33.31 -31.26
N THR A 368 10.71 34.47 -31.09
CA THR A 368 12.16 34.59 -31.09
C THR A 368 12.83 33.94 -29.88
N SER A 369 12.08 33.50 -28.87
CA SER A 369 12.67 32.77 -27.73
C SER A 369 13.16 31.38 -28.13
N LEU A 370 12.62 30.82 -29.22
CA LEU A 370 12.85 29.45 -29.69
C LEU A 370 14.15 29.26 -30.48
N TYR A 371 14.94 30.33 -30.71
CA TYR A 371 16.18 30.23 -31.49
C TYR A 371 17.23 29.32 -30.83
N ASP A 372 17.25 29.29 -29.50
CA ASP A 372 18.19 28.51 -28.70
C ASP A 372 17.51 27.33 -27.97
N THR A 373 16.34 26.90 -28.44
CA THR A 373 15.66 25.69 -27.96
C THR A 373 16.21 24.47 -28.70
N TRP A 374 16.89 23.58 -27.97
CA TRP A 374 17.69 22.49 -28.54
C TRP A 374 17.39 21.10 -27.96
N ASP A 375 16.49 21.03 -27.00
CA ASP A 375 16.19 19.86 -26.17
C ASP A 375 14.69 19.51 -26.16
N GLU A 376 13.91 20.17 -27.01
CA GLU A 376 12.54 19.86 -27.38
C GLU A 376 12.32 20.27 -28.85
N TYR A 377 11.44 19.58 -29.55
CA TYR A 377 11.24 19.75 -31.00
C TYR A 377 9.87 19.30 -31.46
N MET A 378 9.47 19.73 -32.65
CA MET A 378 8.28 19.20 -33.31
C MET A 378 8.66 17.95 -34.12
N TYR A 379 7.98 16.83 -33.87
CA TYR A 379 8.02 15.63 -34.69
C TYR A 379 6.87 15.65 -35.69
N GLY A 380 7.21 15.89 -36.96
CA GLY A 380 6.24 16.31 -37.96
C GLY A 380 5.58 17.64 -37.58
N PRO A 381 4.42 17.96 -38.16
CA PRO A 381 3.69 19.19 -37.83
C PRO A 381 2.90 19.15 -36.51
N SER A 382 2.70 17.97 -35.89
CA SER A 382 1.61 17.78 -34.91
C SER A 382 2.06 17.48 -33.48
N ILE A 383 3.21 16.83 -33.31
CA ILE A 383 3.65 16.30 -32.01
C ILE A 383 4.86 17.11 -31.53
N LEU A 384 4.80 17.67 -30.34
CA LEU A 384 5.97 18.23 -29.64
C LEU A 384 6.57 17.14 -28.76
N VAL A 385 7.88 16.93 -28.88
CA VAL A 385 8.64 15.91 -28.15
C VAL A 385 9.69 16.61 -27.29
N ALA A 386 9.73 16.28 -25.99
CA ALA A 386 10.70 16.86 -25.05
C ALA A 386 11.45 15.75 -24.27
N PRO A 387 12.51 15.16 -24.84
CA PRO A 387 13.26 14.06 -24.21
C PRO A 387 13.92 14.47 -22.87
N VAL A 388 14.03 13.56 -21.91
CA VAL A 388 14.71 13.87 -20.63
C VAL A 388 16.22 13.71 -20.78
N VAL A 389 16.96 14.79 -20.52
CA VAL A 389 18.43 14.85 -20.69
C VAL A 389 19.19 15.08 -19.37
N VAL A 390 18.54 14.86 -18.22
CA VAL A 390 19.13 15.04 -16.89
C VAL A 390 18.98 13.76 -16.09
N ALA A 391 20.09 13.23 -15.57
CA ALA A 391 20.11 12.02 -14.75
C ALA A 391 19.26 12.17 -13.48
N GLY A 392 18.50 11.12 -13.15
CA GLY A 392 17.58 11.05 -12.02
C GLY A 392 16.33 11.92 -12.14
N ALA A 393 16.12 12.62 -13.26
CA ALA A 393 14.97 13.50 -13.41
C ALA A 393 13.69 12.70 -13.66
N THR A 394 12.66 12.98 -12.86
CA THR A 394 11.30 12.42 -13.00
C THR A 394 10.30 13.44 -13.53
N SER A 395 10.77 14.63 -13.88
CA SER A 395 10.02 15.72 -14.49
C SER A 395 10.97 16.68 -15.20
N ARG A 396 10.46 17.49 -16.13
CA ARG A 396 11.21 18.58 -16.76
C ARG A 396 10.28 19.72 -17.15
N ASP A 397 10.84 20.91 -17.29
CA ASP A 397 10.12 22.02 -17.91
C ASP A 397 10.05 21.83 -19.44
N VAL A 398 8.88 22.13 -20.00
CA VAL A 398 8.58 22.08 -21.43
C VAL A 398 7.91 23.38 -21.84
N TYR A 399 8.42 24.03 -22.88
CA TYR A 399 7.80 25.25 -23.39
C TYR A 399 6.79 24.90 -24.50
N LEU A 400 5.54 25.32 -24.31
CA LEU A 400 4.46 25.14 -25.26
C LEU A 400 4.21 26.47 -26.00
N PRO A 401 4.50 26.57 -27.31
CA PRO A 401 4.28 27.80 -28.07
C PRO A 401 2.80 28.18 -28.21
N ALA A 402 2.53 29.36 -28.78
CA ALA A 402 1.17 29.85 -29.00
C ALA A 402 0.24 28.83 -29.69
N GLY A 403 -0.90 28.54 -29.07
CA GLY A 403 -1.89 27.56 -29.53
C GLY A 403 -2.51 26.77 -28.37
N LYS A 404 -3.42 25.85 -28.67
CA LYS A 404 -3.87 24.84 -27.69
C LYS A 404 -3.11 23.54 -27.87
N TRP A 405 -2.76 22.95 -26.74
CA TRP A 405 -2.00 21.72 -26.64
C TRP A 405 -2.70 20.75 -25.70
N LEU A 406 -2.48 19.47 -25.94
CA LEU A 406 -2.96 18.36 -25.12
C LEU A 406 -1.76 17.48 -24.80
N ASP A 407 -1.63 17.02 -23.54
CA ASP A 407 -0.67 15.98 -23.21
C ASP A 407 -1.02 14.72 -24.03
N TYR A 408 -0.07 14.27 -24.82
CA TYR A 408 -0.30 13.17 -25.73
C TYR A 408 -0.27 11.82 -25.00
N ASN A 409 0.38 11.71 -23.84
CA ASN A 409 0.43 10.45 -23.10
C ASN A 409 -0.92 10.14 -22.44
N ASP A 410 -1.58 11.13 -21.84
CA ASP A 410 -2.87 10.94 -21.17
C ASP A 410 -4.10 11.26 -22.06
N LYS A 411 -3.87 11.94 -23.20
CA LYS A 411 -4.91 12.35 -24.17
C LYS A 411 -6.05 13.18 -23.56
N ASN A 412 -5.80 13.88 -22.46
CA ASN A 412 -6.83 14.57 -21.68
C ASN A 412 -6.37 15.92 -21.11
N THR A 413 -5.15 16.02 -20.58
CA THR A 413 -4.68 17.24 -19.93
C THR A 413 -4.37 18.31 -20.97
N LYS A 414 -4.98 19.49 -20.81
CA LYS A 414 -4.95 20.57 -21.82
C LYS A 414 -4.13 21.74 -21.34
N TYR A 415 -3.49 22.40 -22.28
CA TYR A 415 -2.68 23.58 -22.05
C TYR A 415 -2.96 24.64 -23.11
N THR A 416 -2.73 25.89 -22.74
CA THR A 416 -2.79 27.03 -23.66
C THR A 416 -1.44 27.71 -23.66
N GLY A 417 -0.75 27.65 -24.80
CA GLY A 417 0.49 28.39 -24.97
C GLY A 417 0.25 29.84 -25.42
N PRO A 418 1.28 30.71 -25.37
CA PRO A 418 2.64 30.41 -24.93
C PRO A 418 2.73 30.24 -23.41
N ASP A 419 3.26 29.11 -22.94
CA ASP A 419 3.43 28.83 -21.52
C ASP A 419 4.53 27.78 -21.28
N THR A 420 5.11 27.75 -20.09
CA THR A 420 6.04 26.69 -19.66
C THR A 420 5.37 25.81 -18.64
N VAL A 421 5.36 24.51 -18.89
CA VAL A 421 4.72 23.52 -18.02
C VAL A 421 5.77 22.60 -17.43
N THR A 422 5.64 22.23 -16.16
CA THR A 422 6.47 21.21 -15.55
C THR A 422 5.84 19.84 -15.84
N ALA A 423 6.38 19.15 -16.84
CA ALA A 423 5.89 17.87 -17.32
C ALA A 423 6.36 16.72 -16.42
N SER A 424 5.46 15.80 -16.08
CA SER A 424 5.83 14.52 -15.46
C SER A 424 6.62 13.67 -16.45
N ALA A 425 7.72 13.08 -16.00
CA ALA A 425 8.59 12.27 -16.83
C ALA A 425 9.24 11.12 -16.03
N PRO A 426 8.46 10.19 -15.44
CA PRO A 426 9.04 8.96 -14.87
C PRO A 426 9.86 8.20 -15.92
N ILE A 427 10.65 7.21 -15.48
CA ILE A 427 11.68 6.56 -16.32
C ILE A 427 11.15 5.97 -17.63
N ASP A 428 9.87 5.57 -17.69
CA ASP A 428 9.21 4.97 -18.85
C ASP A 428 8.31 5.94 -19.65
N VAL A 429 8.29 7.23 -19.29
CA VAL A 429 7.49 8.27 -19.96
C VAL A 429 8.38 9.40 -20.48
N ILE A 430 8.20 9.71 -21.76
CA ILE A 430 8.70 10.93 -22.39
C ILE A 430 7.56 11.95 -22.49
N PRO A 431 7.78 13.21 -22.09
CA PRO A 431 6.79 14.28 -22.31
C PRO A 431 6.50 14.51 -23.79
N LEU A 432 5.22 14.44 -24.14
CA LEU A 432 4.71 14.58 -25.50
C LEU A 432 3.46 15.45 -25.49
N TYR A 433 3.32 16.33 -26.46
CA TYR A 433 2.14 17.18 -26.60
C TYR A 433 1.64 17.19 -28.03
N VAL A 434 0.32 17.11 -28.21
CA VAL A 434 -0.31 17.22 -29.53
C VAL A 434 -1.04 18.56 -29.65
N ARG A 435 -0.87 19.20 -30.81
CA ARG A 435 -1.50 20.48 -31.13
C ARG A 435 -2.97 20.30 -31.52
N GLU A 436 -3.78 21.29 -31.23
CA GLU A 436 -5.13 21.41 -31.79
C GLU A 436 -5.18 21.24 -33.31
N GLY A 437 -6.18 20.51 -33.79
CA GLY A 437 -6.37 20.23 -35.21
C GLY A 437 -5.47 19.11 -35.78
N ALA A 438 -4.63 18.48 -34.95
CA ALA A 438 -3.75 17.41 -35.39
C ALA A 438 -4.49 16.21 -36.00
N ILE A 439 -3.85 15.62 -37.00
CA ILE A 439 -4.18 14.32 -37.58
C ILE A 439 -2.91 13.48 -37.46
N ILE A 440 -2.99 12.33 -36.80
CA ILE A 440 -1.83 11.43 -36.57
C ILE A 440 -2.19 10.04 -37.09
N THR A 441 -1.44 9.57 -38.07
CA THR A 441 -1.62 8.23 -38.67
C THR A 441 -0.69 7.23 -38.00
N ARG A 442 -1.25 6.24 -37.35
CA ARG A 442 -0.54 5.18 -36.65
C ARG A 442 -0.95 3.80 -37.15
N GLY A 443 -0.24 2.75 -36.74
CA GLY A 443 -0.67 1.37 -36.88
C GLY A 443 0.39 0.45 -37.46
N ASP A 444 0.16 -0.84 -37.21
CA ASP A 444 0.95 -1.95 -37.69
C ASP A 444 0.63 -2.20 -39.18
N ILE A 445 1.34 -1.46 -40.06
CA ILE A 445 1.21 -1.57 -41.52
C ILE A 445 2.34 -2.41 -42.15
N LEU A 446 3.27 -2.90 -41.33
CA LEU A 446 4.48 -3.61 -41.70
C LEU A 446 4.63 -4.83 -40.80
N GLN A 447 4.58 -6.04 -41.34
CA GLN A 447 4.66 -7.24 -40.50
C GLN A 447 6.02 -7.40 -39.79
N ALA A 448 7.13 -7.15 -40.52
CA ALA A 448 8.49 -7.35 -40.04
C ALA A 448 8.65 -8.68 -39.27
N ASN A 449 9.19 -8.65 -38.05
CA ASN A 449 9.40 -9.82 -37.20
C ASN A 449 8.16 -10.30 -36.42
N ASN A 450 7.00 -9.66 -36.58
CA ASN A 450 5.76 -9.99 -35.89
C ASN A 450 5.16 -11.32 -36.40
N ASN A 451 5.80 -12.41 -35.99
CA ASN A 451 5.35 -13.79 -36.19
C ASN A 451 4.61 -14.34 -34.97
N TRP A 452 4.53 -13.55 -33.88
CA TRP A 452 3.80 -13.90 -32.66
C TRP A 452 2.32 -13.56 -32.74
N THR A 453 1.89 -12.67 -33.64
CA THR A 453 0.47 -12.34 -33.86
C THR A 453 -0.19 -13.36 -34.82
N PRO A 454 -1.14 -14.19 -34.35
CA PRO A 454 -1.80 -15.15 -35.23
C PRO A 454 -2.65 -14.44 -36.29
N SER A 455 -2.46 -14.82 -37.56
CA SER A 455 -3.21 -14.23 -38.68
C SER A 455 -3.05 -12.71 -38.78
N TRP A 456 -1.84 -12.21 -38.54
CA TRP A 456 -1.49 -10.81 -38.73
C TRP A 456 -2.03 -10.25 -40.05
N ALA A 457 -2.59 -9.04 -39.98
CA ALA A 457 -3.05 -8.28 -41.13
C ALA A 457 -2.72 -6.81 -40.88
N PRO A 458 -2.33 -6.06 -41.93
CA PRO A 458 -1.96 -4.68 -41.76
C PRO A 458 -3.18 -3.84 -41.38
N TYR A 459 -2.96 -2.83 -40.53
CA TYR A 459 -4.03 -2.03 -39.97
C TYR A 459 -3.60 -0.58 -39.75
N LEU A 460 -4.51 0.36 -40.04
CA LEU A 460 -4.27 1.79 -39.85
C LEU A 460 -5.19 2.37 -38.76
N LYS A 461 -4.62 3.09 -37.80
CA LYS A 461 -5.29 3.91 -36.79
C LYS A 461 -5.08 5.38 -37.12
N ILE A 462 -6.13 6.17 -37.23
CA ILE A 462 -6.00 7.62 -37.51
C ILE A 462 -6.61 8.40 -36.36
N GLU A 463 -5.77 9.11 -35.61
CA GLU A 463 -6.17 9.96 -34.51
C GLU A 463 -6.49 11.37 -35.02
N PHE A 464 -7.64 11.89 -34.62
CA PHE A 464 -8.11 13.23 -34.95
C PHE A 464 -8.31 14.04 -33.68
N PHE A 465 -7.79 15.27 -33.69
CA PHE A 465 -7.90 16.22 -32.59
C PHE A 465 -8.62 17.50 -33.05
N PRO A 466 -9.92 17.46 -33.40
CA PRO A 466 -10.60 18.58 -34.05
C PRO A 466 -10.69 19.82 -33.14
N TYR A 467 -10.65 21.02 -33.73
CA TYR A 467 -10.77 22.29 -33.01
C TYR A 467 -11.63 23.32 -33.75
N ASP A 468 -12.34 24.15 -33.00
CA ASP A 468 -13.36 25.06 -33.52
C ASP A 468 -12.85 25.97 -34.66
N ASN A 469 -13.64 26.04 -35.73
CA ASN A 469 -13.37 26.86 -36.91
C ASN A 469 -12.02 26.56 -37.59
N THR A 470 -11.53 25.32 -37.46
CA THR A 470 -10.30 24.88 -38.13
C THR A 470 -10.58 23.88 -39.24
N ALA A 471 -9.68 23.84 -40.21
CA ALA A 471 -9.63 22.80 -41.24
C ALA A 471 -8.16 22.45 -41.44
N ASN A 472 -7.83 21.18 -41.22
CA ASN A 472 -6.49 20.65 -41.33
C ASN A 472 -6.46 19.46 -42.27
N THR A 473 -5.32 19.28 -42.91
CA THR A 473 -5.06 18.18 -43.82
C THR A 473 -3.71 17.57 -43.48
N PHE A 474 -3.64 16.24 -43.48
CA PHE A 474 -2.40 15.49 -43.42
C PHE A 474 -2.20 14.74 -44.73
N ASP A 475 -1.06 14.96 -45.37
CA ASP A 475 -0.71 14.31 -46.63
C ASP A 475 -0.13 12.92 -46.36
N TYR A 476 -0.99 11.90 -46.35
CA TYR A 476 -0.59 10.53 -46.11
C TYR A 476 0.08 9.91 -47.34
N TYR A 477 1.27 9.34 -47.18
CA TYR A 477 1.99 8.65 -48.24
C TYR A 477 1.73 7.15 -48.21
N THR A 478 1.11 6.63 -49.26
CA THR A 478 0.73 5.20 -49.38
C THR A 478 1.88 4.28 -49.80
N GLY A 479 3.12 4.77 -49.82
CA GLY A 479 4.26 4.10 -50.47
C GLY A 479 4.32 4.28 -52.00
N SER A 480 3.26 4.82 -52.61
CA SER A 480 3.19 5.04 -54.07
C SER A 480 2.53 6.35 -54.47
N SER A 481 1.65 6.91 -53.64
CA SER A 481 0.94 8.15 -53.90
C SER A 481 0.66 8.90 -52.61
N VAL A 482 0.44 10.22 -52.69
CA VAL A 482 -0.05 11.02 -51.58
C VAL A 482 -1.58 11.06 -51.60
N ARG A 483 -2.19 10.82 -50.44
CA ARG A 483 -3.63 10.88 -50.21
C ARG A 483 -3.91 11.85 -49.05
N PRO A 484 -4.53 13.00 -49.32
CA PRO A 484 -4.90 13.94 -48.27
C PRO A 484 -5.95 13.32 -47.33
N ILE A 485 -5.69 13.38 -46.03
CA ILE A 485 -6.65 13.12 -44.97
C ILE A 485 -7.09 14.48 -44.42
N ALA A 486 -8.33 14.85 -44.68
CA ALA A 486 -8.87 16.13 -44.23
C ALA A 486 -9.74 15.95 -43.00
N CYS A 487 -9.58 16.84 -42.02
CA CYS A 487 -10.46 17.00 -40.88
C CYS A 487 -10.78 18.48 -40.70
N SER A 488 -12.07 18.81 -40.65
CA SER A 488 -12.52 20.17 -40.43
C SER A 488 -13.60 20.21 -39.36
N MET A 489 -13.56 21.25 -38.56
CA MET A 489 -14.61 21.59 -37.61
C MET A 489 -15.09 23.01 -37.97
N PRO A 490 -15.92 23.15 -39.03
CA PRO A 490 -16.26 24.45 -39.62
C PRO A 490 -17.01 25.40 -38.68
N ASP A 491 -17.59 24.86 -37.62
CA ASP A 491 -18.21 25.59 -36.52
C ASP A 491 -17.97 24.84 -35.21
N THR A 492 -18.56 25.30 -34.10
CA THR A 492 -18.35 24.73 -32.76
C THR A 492 -19.13 23.43 -32.50
N SER A 493 -19.79 22.86 -33.50
CA SER A 493 -20.77 21.77 -33.35
C SER A 493 -20.74 20.72 -34.46
N ASN A 494 -19.87 20.83 -35.46
CA ASN A 494 -19.81 19.89 -36.58
C ASN A 494 -18.36 19.52 -36.89
N VAL A 495 -18.06 18.22 -37.04
CA VAL A 495 -16.77 17.70 -37.53
C VAL A 495 -17.00 16.96 -38.84
N ASN A 496 -16.19 17.24 -39.85
CA ASN A 496 -16.18 16.54 -41.13
C ASN A 496 -14.78 15.98 -41.39
N ILE A 497 -14.70 14.67 -41.57
CA ILE A 497 -13.49 13.93 -41.94
C ILE A 497 -13.68 13.35 -43.33
N SER A 498 -12.66 13.44 -44.19
CA SER A 498 -12.72 12.80 -45.51
C SER A 498 -11.34 12.39 -46.01
N PHE A 499 -11.26 11.22 -46.63
CA PHE A 499 -10.08 10.73 -47.32
C PHE A 499 -10.45 9.71 -48.40
N ALA A 500 -9.60 9.60 -49.42
CA ALA A 500 -9.67 8.52 -50.41
C ALA A 500 -9.15 7.21 -49.80
N ASP A 501 -9.26 6.11 -50.54
CA ASP A 501 -8.68 4.83 -50.10
C ASP A 501 -7.18 4.96 -49.78
N LEU A 502 -6.82 4.59 -48.55
CA LEU A 502 -5.47 4.69 -47.99
C LEU A 502 -4.68 3.38 -48.14
N GLY A 503 -5.30 2.32 -48.67
CA GLY A 503 -4.68 1.01 -48.90
C GLY A 503 -4.76 0.03 -47.73
N TYR A 504 -5.29 0.47 -46.59
CA TYR A 504 -5.45 -0.34 -45.38
C TYR A 504 -6.83 -0.12 -44.78
N ASP A 505 -7.40 -1.18 -44.21
CA ASP A 505 -8.55 -1.09 -43.31
C ASP A 505 -8.07 -0.62 -41.93
N GLY A 506 -8.98 -0.05 -41.13
CA GLY A 506 -8.56 0.68 -39.96
C GLY A 506 -9.64 1.14 -39.00
N ILE A 507 -9.24 1.96 -38.03
CA ILE A 507 -10.14 2.78 -37.21
C ILE A 507 -9.77 4.25 -37.29
N LEU A 508 -10.79 5.07 -37.11
CA LEU A 508 -10.68 6.48 -36.79
C LEU A 508 -10.88 6.63 -35.29
N GLU A 509 -9.97 7.34 -34.64
CA GLU A 509 -10.05 7.77 -33.24
C GLU A 509 -10.30 9.27 -33.22
N ILE A 510 -11.51 9.70 -32.91
CA ILE A 510 -11.88 11.11 -32.88
C ILE A 510 -12.00 11.55 -31.42
N TYR A 511 -11.09 12.42 -30.98
CA TYR A 511 -11.08 12.95 -29.62
C TYR A 511 -12.06 14.13 -29.49
N CYS A 512 -13.25 13.86 -28.94
CA CYS A 512 -14.36 14.80 -28.77
C CYS A 512 -15.23 14.48 -27.54
N ARG A 513 -15.89 15.50 -26.98
CA ARG A 513 -16.57 15.41 -25.66
C ARG A 513 -18.05 15.06 -25.70
N GLU A 514 -18.70 15.34 -26.82
CA GLU A 514 -20.14 15.15 -27.01
C GLU A 514 -20.38 14.90 -28.50
N TYR A 515 -21.53 14.31 -28.84
CA TYR A 515 -22.03 14.21 -30.21
C TYR A 515 -23.56 14.05 -30.19
N THR A 516 -24.22 14.30 -31.33
CA THR A 516 -25.67 14.05 -31.50
C THR A 516 -25.93 13.01 -32.58
N ASP A 517 -25.35 13.17 -33.77
CA ASP A 517 -25.44 12.18 -34.84
C ASP A 517 -24.09 11.94 -35.49
N VAL A 518 -23.90 10.72 -35.99
CA VAL A 518 -22.73 10.31 -36.77
C VAL A 518 -23.21 9.73 -38.09
N THR A 519 -22.61 10.15 -39.20
CA THR A 519 -22.84 9.55 -40.51
C THR A 519 -21.51 9.15 -41.15
N ARG A 520 -21.51 8.01 -41.86
CA ARG A 520 -20.41 7.58 -42.73
C ARG A 520 -20.94 7.43 -44.15
N ASN A 521 -20.33 8.12 -45.09
CA ASN A 521 -20.75 8.18 -46.50
C ASN A 521 -22.25 8.50 -46.64
N SER A 522 -22.72 9.51 -45.88
CA SER A 522 -24.13 9.92 -45.77
C SER A 522 -25.10 8.90 -45.17
N THR A 523 -24.61 7.77 -44.65
CA THR A 523 -25.42 6.76 -43.96
C THR A 523 -25.30 6.97 -42.45
N PRO A 524 -26.42 7.13 -41.71
CA PRO A 524 -26.39 7.20 -40.25
C PRO A 524 -25.76 5.95 -39.64
N LEU A 525 -24.95 6.14 -38.60
CA LEU A 525 -24.32 5.06 -37.84
C LEU A 525 -25.00 4.87 -36.49
N THR A 526 -24.98 3.64 -35.97
CA THR A 526 -25.54 3.28 -34.65
C THR A 526 -24.42 3.00 -33.65
N GLU A 527 -24.44 3.66 -32.50
CA GLU A 527 -23.49 3.39 -31.40
C GLU A 527 -23.65 1.95 -30.89
N GLY A 528 -22.53 1.28 -30.60
CA GLY A 528 -22.46 -0.12 -30.18
C GLY A 528 -22.56 -1.13 -31.32
N VAL A 529 -22.83 -0.67 -32.56
CA VAL A 529 -22.88 -1.50 -33.77
C VAL A 529 -21.83 -1.06 -34.78
N ASP A 530 -21.88 0.21 -35.18
CA ASP A 530 -21.05 0.78 -36.24
C ASP A 530 -19.86 1.59 -35.69
N PHE A 531 -19.98 2.10 -34.47
CA PHE A 531 -18.94 2.86 -33.76
C PHE A 531 -19.14 2.73 -32.25
N THR A 532 -18.14 3.12 -31.48
CA THR A 532 -18.23 3.25 -30.01
C THR A 532 -17.86 4.67 -29.58
N TYR A 533 -18.44 5.11 -28.47
CA TYR A 533 -18.05 6.35 -27.81
C TYR A 533 -17.74 6.10 -26.33
N ASP A 534 -16.53 6.43 -25.91
CA ASP A 534 -16.11 6.38 -24.52
C ASP A 534 -16.10 7.82 -23.94
N PRO A 535 -17.13 8.21 -23.17
CA PRO A 535 -17.21 9.55 -22.58
C PRO A 535 -16.16 9.78 -21.49
N GLY A 536 -15.60 8.73 -20.87
CA GLY A 536 -14.52 8.84 -19.89
C GLY A 536 -13.18 9.19 -20.53
N LYS A 537 -12.99 8.80 -21.80
CA LYS A 537 -11.80 9.12 -22.61
C LYS A 537 -12.03 10.24 -23.61
N ASN A 538 -13.26 10.76 -23.74
CA ASN A 538 -13.67 11.67 -24.80
C ASN A 538 -13.30 11.13 -26.20
N LEU A 539 -13.52 9.83 -26.45
CA LEU A 539 -13.01 9.14 -27.62
C LEU A 539 -14.13 8.43 -28.39
N MET A 540 -14.30 8.79 -29.66
CA MET A 540 -15.13 8.06 -30.61
C MET A 540 -14.26 7.17 -31.49
N THR A 541 -14.60 5.88 -31.61
CA THR A 541 -13.90 4.92 -32.47
C THR A 541 -14.80 4.44 -33.60
N ILE A 542 -14.40 4.70 -34.85
CA ILE A 542 -15.17 4.32 -36.05
C ILE A 542 -14.29 3.45 -36.96
N PRO A 543 -14.63 2.16 -37.19
CA PRO A 543 -13.96 1.35 -38.21
C PRO A 543 -14.14 1.93 -39.60
N PHE A 544 -13.15 1.77 -40.47
CA PHE A 544 -13.24 2.17 -41.86
C PHE A 544 -12.60 1.16 -42.81
N SER A 545 -13.06 1.17 -44.05
CA SER A 545 -12.49 0.42 -45.16
C SER A 545 -12.65 1.25 -46.44
N GLY A 546 -11.57 1.40 -47.19
CA GLY A 546 -11.52 2.23 -48.39
C GLY A 546 -11.83 3.72 -48.16
N ALA A 547 -12.29 4.39 -49.21
CA ALA A 547 -12.61 5.81 -49.18
C ALA A 547 -13.74 6.11 -48.17
N THR A 548 -13.53 7.10 -47.32
CA THR A 548 -14.39 7.37 -46.17
C THR A 548 -14.67 8.85 -46.03
N THR A 549 -15.94 9.19 -45.81
CA THR A 549 -16.39 10.51 -45.35
C THR A 549 -17.19 10.32 -44.08
N VAL A 550 -16.79 10.95 -42.99
CA VAL A 550 -17.51 10.95 -41.72
C VAL A 550 -17.96 12.37 -41.39
N ALA A 551 -19.23 12.52 -41.01
CA ALA A 551 -19.73 13.77 -40.46
C ALA A 551 -20.34 13.50 -39.08
N ILE A 552 -19.94 14.31 -38.09
CA ILE A 552 -20.38 14.23 -36.70
C ILE A 552 -21.02 15.58 -36.36
N THR A 553 -22.28 15.56 -35.93
CA THR A 553 -23.03 16.76 -35.53
C THR A 553 -23.17 16.82 -34.01
N GLY A 554 -23.46 18.01 -33.48
CA GLY A 554 -23.53 18.24 -32.03
C GLY A 554 -22.21 18.02 -31.29
N VAL A 555 -21.09 18.03 -32.02
CA VAL A 555 -19.78 17.66 -31.47
C VAL A 555 -19.09 18.80 -30.75
N LYS A 556 -18.37 18.50 -29.66
CA LYS A 556 -17.53 19.48 -28.95
C LYS A 556 -16.08 19.07 -28.97
N SER A 557 -15.20 19.98 -29.41
CA SER A 557 -13.75 19.79 -29.39
C SER A 557 -13.27 19.48 -27.97
N ILE A 558 -12.30 18.57 -27.84
CA ILE A 558 -11.66 18.24 -26.57
C ILE A 558 -10.87 19.42 -25.98
N PHE A 559 -10.28 20.30 -26.81
CA PHE A 559 -9.49 21.46 -26.35
C PHE A 559 -10.32 22.57 -25.72
N ASN A 560 -11.62 22.60 -26.01
CA ASN A 560 -12.50 23.57 -25.39
C ASN A 560 -12.76 23.18 -23.94
N GLU A 561 -12.86 24.19 -23.06
CA GLU A 561 -13.22 23.94 -21.68
C GLU A 561 -14.60 23.28 -21.60
N MET A 562 -14.71 22.30 -20.72
CA MET A 562 -16.00 21.82 -20.24
C MET A 562 -16.61 22.95 -19.43
N PRO A 563 -17.86 23.38 -19.74
CA PRO A 563 -18.55 24.25 -18.80
C PRO A 563 -18.57 23.51 -17.47
N SER A 564 -18.06 24.16 -16.43
CA SER A 564 -18.08 23.57 -15.10
C SER A 564 -19.51 23.23 -14.74
N ARG A 565 -19.74 22.01 -14.29
CA ARG A 565 -21.02 21.60 -13.75
C ARG A 565 -21.02 21.90 -12.26
N ILE A 566 -22.18 22.29 -11.76
CA ILE A 566 -22.37 22.45 -10.34
C ILE A 566 -22.89 21.12 -9.83
N VAL A 567 -22.22 20.54 -8.84
CA VAL A 567 -22.72 19.33 -8.20
C VAL A 567 -24.13 19.61 -7.66
N PRO A 568 -25.15 18.86 -8.11
CA PRO A 568 -26.51 19.05 -7.61
C PRO A 568 -26.57 18.71 -6.13
N ASP A 569 -27.47 19.39 -5.40
CA ASP A 569 -27.74 19.01 -4.02
C ASP A 569 -28.57 17.74 -4.00
N VAL A 570 -27.88 16.61 -3.82
CA VAL A 570 -28.48 15.28 -3.75
C VAL A 570 -28.64 14.77 -2.33
N VAL A 571 -28.18 15.52 -1.33
CA VAL A 571 -28.28 15.12 0.08
C VAL A 571 -29.76 15.08 0.49
N GLY A 572 -30.17 13.96 1.10
CA GLY A 572 -31.55 13.67 1.48
C GLY A 572 -32.45 13.21 0.33
N MET A 573 -31.92 13.01 -0.88
CA MET A 573 -32.67 12.36 -1.96
C MET A 573 -32.54 10.83 -1.85
N ALA A 574 -33.61 10.12 -2.21
CA ALA A 574 -33.53 8.68 -2.45
C ALA A 574 -32.46 8.39 -3.51
N ARG A 575 -31.66 7.33 -3.32
CA ARG A 575 -30.54 6.94 -4.18
C ARG A 575 -30.85 7.04 -5.68
N SER A 576 -31.95 6.45 -6.13
CA SER A 576 -32.32 6.47 -7.56
C SER A 576 -32.62 7.88 -8.09
N ALA A 577 -33.16 8.76 -7.25
CA ALA A 577 -33.39 10.17 -7.58
C ALA A 577 -32.08 10.97 -7.58
N ALA A 578 -31.17 10.68 -6.66
CA ALA A 578 -29.83 11.28 -6.62
C ALA A 578 -29.00 10.89 -7.85
N GLU A 579 -28.98 9.60 -8.22
CA GLU A 579 -28.33 9.09 -9.44
C GLU A 579 -28.89 9.79 -10.68
N THR A 580 -30.21 9.94 -10.78
CA THR A 580 -30.86 10.67 -11.86
C THR A 580 -30.45 12.15 -11.88
N ALA A 581 -30.45 12.83 -10.72
CA ALA A 581 -30.09 14.24 -10.62
C ALA A 581 -28.62 14.51 -10.99
N ILE A 582 -27.71 13.60 -10.63
CA ILE A 582 -26.28 13.66 -11.02
C ILE A 582 -26.14 13.54 -12.54
N LEU A 583 -26.81 12.55 -13.14
CA LEU A 583 -26.79 12.36 -14.59
C LEU A 583 -27.44 13.53 -15.34
N ASP A 584 -28.55 14.08 -14.84
CA ASP A 584 -29.23 15.26 -15.41
C ASP A 584 -28.37 16.52 -15.31
N ALA A 585 -27.48 16.61 -14.31
CA ALA A 585 -26.47 17.67 -14.19
C ALA A 585 -25.27 17.46 -15.12
N ALA A 586 -25.29 16.42 -15.97
CA ALA A 586 -24.19 15.97 -16.82
C ALA A 586 -22.91 15.69 -16.01
N LEU A 587 -23.09 15.04 -14.87
CA LEU A 587 -22.05 14.46 -14.02
C LEU A 587 -22.17 12.94 -14.04
N ALA A 588 -21.11 12.23 -13.66
CA ALA A 588 -21.13 10.78 -13.58
C ALA A 588 -21.43 10.34 -12.13
N VAL A 589 -22.20 9.26 -11.97
CA VAL A 589 -22.35 8.64 -10.64
C VAL A 589 -21.05 7.94 -10.31
N GLY A 590 -20.40 8.37 -9.23
CA GLY A 590 -19.17 7.78 -8.72
C GLY A 590 -19.42 6.49 -7.96
N SER A 591 -18.51 6.21 -7.04
CA SER A 591 -18.70 5.16 -6.05
C SER A 591 -19.93 5.45 -5.18
N ILE A 592 -20.66 4.37 -4.88
CA ILE A 592 -21.79 4.40 -3.96
C ILE A 592 -21.36 3.63 -2.74
N THR A 593 -21.19 4.34 -1.63
CA THR A 593 -20.83 3.75 -0.35
C THR A 593 -22.06 3.74 0.54
N GLU A 594 -22.37 2.62 1.18
CA GLU A 594 -23.51 2.51 2.08
C GLU A 594 -23.03 2.56 3.53
N VAL A 595 -23.59 3.45 4.34
CA VAL A 595 -23.29 3.57 5.79
C VAL A 595 -24.57 3.83 6.56
N TYR A 596 -24.61 3.44 7.83
CA TYR A 596 -25.73 3.75 8.69
C TYR A 596 -25.71 5.21 9.16
N HIS A 597 -26.89 5.82 9.32
CA HIS A 597 -27.00 7.24 9.66
C HIS A 597 -28.29 7.57 10.42
N LEU A 598 -28.13 8.04 11.66
CA LEU A 598 -29.17 8.24 12.70
C LEU A 598 -30.35 9.18 12.38
N THR A 599 -30.27 9.89 11.26
CA THR A 599 -31.28 10.90 10.90
C THR A 599 -31.61 10.94 9.42
N VAL A 600 -30.89 10.17 8.59
CA VAL A 600 -31.13 10.12 7.13
C VAL A 600 -31.81 8.78 6.88
N PRO A 601 -33.05 8.76 6.36
CA PRO A 601 -33.78 7.51 6.14
C PRO A 601 -33.01 6.50 5.30
N GLU A 602 -33.26 5.20 5.52
CA GLU A 602 -32.70 4.13 4.70
C GLU A 602 -32.98 4.37 3.21
N GLY A 603 -31.93 4.28 2.39
CA GLY A 603 -31.97 4.50 0.95
C GLY A 603 -31.76 5.95 0.50
N ASP A 604 -31.70 6.92 1.42
CA ASP A 604 -31.45 8.33 1.09
C ASP A 604 -29.95 8.68 1.17
N VAL A 605 -29.49 9.62 0.35
CA VAL A 605 -28.09 10.08 0.31
C VAL A 605 -27.76 10.92 1.55
N ILE A 606 -26.72 10.53 2.27
CA ILE A 606 -26.15 11.22 3.44
C ILE A 606 -25.26 12.38 3.01
N SER A 607 -24.39 12.12 2.03
CA SER A 607 -23.39 13.09 1.57
C SER A 607 -22.98 12.77 0.13
N SER A 608 -22.46 13.77 -0.56
CA SER A 608 -21.81 13.61 -1.84
C SER A 608 -20.38 14.15 -1.79
N ASP A 609 -19.49 13.58 -2.58
CA ASP A 609 -18.16 14.10 -2.86
C ASP A 609 -17.91 14.13 -4.37
N PRO A 610 -17.65 15.29 -4.99
CA PRO A 610 -17.60 16.62 -4.38
C PRO A 610 -18.95 17.07 -3.79
N VAL A 611 -18.92 17.95 -2.79
CA VAL A 611 -20.14 18.42 -2.10
C VAL A 611 -21.02 19.27 -3.02
N ALA A 612 -22.32 19.30 -2.75
CA ALA A 612 -23.30 20.13 -3.47
C ALA A 612 -22.83 21.59 -3.64
N GLY A 613 -23.05 22.17 -4.81
CA GLY A 613 -22.61 23.52 -5.13
C GLY A 613 -21.15 23.62 -5.60
N THR A 614 -20.36 22.55 -5.47
CA THR A 614 -18.98 22.53 -5.98
C THR A 614 -18.99 22.65 -7.51
N SER A 615 -18.16 23.56 -8.02
CA SER A 615 -17.89 23.67 -9.45
C SER A 615 -16.87 22.60 -9.82
N VAL A 616 -17.31 21.62 -10.60
CA VAL A 616 -16.50 20.48 -11.03
C VAL A 616 -16.45 20.42 -12.56
N PRO A 617 -15.42 19.79 -13.16
CA PRO A 617 -15.45 19.46 -14.57
C PRO A 617 -16.71 18.65 -14.92
N HIS A 618 -17.21 18.83 -16.13
CA HIS A 618 -18.27 17.99 -16.69
C HIS A 618 -17.92 16.50 -16.64
N HIS A 619 -18.91 15.63 -16.44
CA HIS A 619 -18.75 14.19 -16.21
C HIS A 619 -17.85 13.83 -15.02
N SER A 620 -17.49 14.77 -14.14
CA SER A 620 -16.82 14.40 -12.89
C SER A 620 -17.69 13.43 -12.12
N TYR A 621 -17.04 12.44 -11.52
CA TYR A 621 -17.70 11.51 -10.64
C TYR A 621 -18.16 12.25 -9.39
N VAL A 622 -19.41 12.02 -9.02
CA VAL A 622 -19.98 12.41 -7.74
C VAL A 622 -20.18 11.11 -6.97
N ASP A 623 -19.27 10.84 -6.06
CA ASP A 623 -19.42 9.76 -5.09
C ASP A 623 -20.57 10.13 -4.16
N ILE A 624 -21.43 9.15 -3.84
CA ILE A 624 -22.54 9.34 -2.90
C ILE A 624 -22.45 8.32 -1.78
N VAL A 625 -22.72 8.80 -0.58
CA VAL A 625 -22.87 7.95 0.60
C VAL A 625 -24.36 7.80 0.85
N VAL A 626 -24.87 6.57 0.83
CA VAL A 626 -26.30 6.25 0.99
C VAL A 626 -26.54 5.68 2.38
N SER A 627 -27.61 6.11 3.03
CA SER A 627 -27.99 5.65 4.36
C SER A 627 -28.54 4.23 4.33
N LEU A 628 -28.06 3.40 5.26
CA LEU A 628 -28.67 2.12 5.63
C LEU A 628 -29.77 2.28 6.69
N GLY A 629 -30.17 3.52 7.01
CA GLY A 629 -31.09 3.84 8.09
C GLY A 629 -30.39 3.98 9.44
N ASP A 630 -31.19 4.04 10.51
CA ASP A 630 -30.67 4.15 11.87
C ASP A 630 -29.89 2.89 12.26
N ILE A 631 -28.68 3.09 12.80
CA ILE A 631 -28.08 2.14 13.73
C ILE A 631 -28.87 2.26 15.03
N VAL A 632 -29.33 1.14 15.60
CA VAL A 632 -29.55 1.01 17.06
C VAL A 632 -28.14 0.76 17.62
N PRO A 633 -27.44 1.76 18.18
CA PRO A 633 -26.10 1.54 18.71
C PRO A 633 -26.14 0.54 19.85
N VAL A 634 -25.03 -0.15 20.12
CA VAL A 634 -24.88 -0.82 21.42
C VAL A 634 -25.05 0.22 22.53
N PRO A 635 -25.77 -0.09 23.61
CA PRO A 635 -26.05 0.87 24.67
C PRO A 635 -24.75 1.29 25.36
N ASP A 636 -24.70 2.53 25.84
CA ASP A 636 -23.61 3.02 26.69
C ASP A 636 -24.08 3.05 28.16
N VAL A 637 -23.20 2.60 29.05
CA VAL A 637 -23.48 2.47 30.47
C VAL A 637 -22.30 2.97 31.29
N VAL A 638 -22.57 3.61 32.43
CA VAL A 638 -21.56 4.15 33.33
C VAL A 638 -21.77 3.53 34.71
N THR A 639 -20.68 3.05 35.32
CA THR A 639 -20.67 2.66 36.73
C THR A 639 -20.42 3.91 37.59
N LEU A 640 -21.25 4.11 38.62
CA LEU A 640 -21.19 5.27 39.51
C LEU A 640 -20.74 4.81 40.91
N PRO A 641 -20.10 5.70 41.72
CA PRO A 641 -19.60 5.31 43.04
C PRO A 641 -20.64 4.66 43.95
N ALA A 642 -20.19 3.68 44.74
CA ALA A 642 -21.04 3.01 45.72
C ALA A 642 -21.44 3.96 46.85
N THR A 643 -22.64 3.76 47.40
CA THR A 643 -23.19 4.52 48.53
C THR A 643 -23.62 3.58 49.65
N ASP A 644 -23.95 4.13 50.83
CA ASP A 644 -24.42 3.36 51.99
C ASP A 644 -23.47 2.21 52.40
N VAL A 645 -22.17 2.43 52.27
CA VAL A 645 -21.12 1.46 52.60
C VAL A 645 -21.00 1.30 54.11
N THR A 646 -21.24 0.10 54.62
CA THR A 646 -21.09 -0.28 56.03
C THR A 646 -19.91 -1.25 56.21
N ALA A 647 -19.79 -1.89 57.37
CA ALA A 647 -18.82 -2.97 57.56
C ALA A 647 -19.15 -4.24 56.75
N ASN A 648 -20.40 -4.39 56.27
CA ASN A 648 -20.86 -5.63 55.63
C ASN A 648 -21.92 -5.46 54.53
N SER A 649 -22.16 -4.25 54.03
CA SER A 649 -23.10 -3.99 52.93
C SER A 649 -22.70 -2.74 52.14
N ALA A 650 -23.20 -2.63 50.91
CA ALA A 650 -23.09 -1.42 50.08
C ALA A 650 -24.20 -1.37 49.02
N ARG A 651 -24.48 -0.17 48.50
CA ARG A 651 -25.32 0.03 47.30
C ARG A 651 -24.45 0.37 46.10
N LEU A 652 -24.49 -0.45 45.06
CA LEU A 652 -23.80 -0.26 43.80
C LEU A 652 -24.67 0.58 42.86
N ASN A 653 -24.12 1.63 42.25
CA ASN A 653 -24.89 2.55 41.41
C ASN A 653 -24.39 2.52 39.96
N GLY A 654 -25.29 2.80 39.02
CA GLY A 654 -24.92 2.99 37.62
C GLY A 654 -25.97 3.76 36.84
N GLN A 655 -25.66 4.09 35.59
CA GLN A 655 -26.54 4.83 34.70
C GLN A 655 -26.37 4.34 33.27
N VAL A 656 -27.48 4.11 32.56
CA VAL A 656 -27.47 4.03 31.09
C VAL A 656 -27.28 5.45 30.56
N SER A 657 -26.09 5.75 30.03
CA SER A 657 -25.71 7.08 29.52
C SER A 657 -26.27 7.34 28.12
N ASP A 658 -26.38 6.28 27.32
CA ASP A 658 -27.07 6.27 26.03
C ASP A 658 -27.78 4.93 25.86
N ASN A 659 -29.10 4.93 25.68
CA ASN A 659 -29.85 3.70 25.48
C ASN A 659 -29.78 3.18 24.04
N GLY A 660 -29.05 3.85 23.15
CA GLY A 660 -28.94 3.42 21.76
C GLY A 660 -30.30 3.32 21.05
N LEU A 661 -31.27 4.14 21.47
CA LEU A 661 -32.66 4.14 20.98
C LEU A 661 -33.52 2.92 21.39
N GLU A 662 -32.99 1.98 22.18
CA GLU A 662 -33.70 0.81 22.74
C GLU A 662 -33.25 0.54 24.18
N ASP A 663 -34.16 0.63 25.16
CA ASP A 663 -33.83 0.43 26.58
C ASP A 663 -33.10 -0.90 26.83
N PRO A 664 -31.82 -0.87 27.26
CA PRO A 664 -31.04 -2.09 27.39
C PRO A 664 -31.35 -2.84 28.67
N THR A 665 -31.05 -4.14 28.67
CA THR A 665 -30.96 -4.92 29.91
C THR A 665 -29.58 -4.73 30.55
N VAL A 666 -29.53 -4.62 31.88
CA VAL A 666 -28.29 -4.35 32.63
C VAL A 666 -27.96 -5.50 33.58
N THR A 667 -26.67 -5.85 33.65
CA THR A 667 -26.08 -6.74 34.66
C THR A 667 -24.98 -5.99 35.41
N VAL A 668 -24.97 -6.06 36.74
CA VAL A 668 -23.90 -5.52 37.59
C VAL A 668 -23.01 -6.66 38.08
N TYR A 669 -21.73 -6.59 37.75
CA TYR A 669 -20.73 -7.57 38.19
C TYR A 669 -19.94 -6.99 39.36
N TRP A 670 -19.67 -7.79 40.39
CA TRP A 670 -18.94 -7.33 41.57
C TRP A 670 -18.17 -8.46 42.28
N GLY A 671 -17.07 -8.12 42.95
CA GLY A 671 -16.17 -9.08 43.61
C GLY A 671 -15.07 -8.40 44.40
N ASP A 672 -14.25 -9.18 45.12
CA ASP A 672 -13.05 -8.66 45.81
C ASP A 672 -11.81 -8.60 44.89
N GLU A 673 -11.94 -9.10 43.66
CA GLU A 673 -11.02 -8.91 42.53
C GLU A 673 -11.69 -8.12 41.38
N ASP A 674 -10.92 -7.32 40.63
CA ASP A 674 -11.41 -6.61 39.44
C ASP A 674 -11.40 -7.55 38.22
N GLY A 675 -12.59 -7.95 37.77
CA GLY A 675 -12.77 -8.84 36.62
C GLY A 675 -12.71 -8.14 35.25
N GLU A 676 -12.45 -6.82 35.22
CA GLU A 676 -12.45 -5.97 34.03
C GLU A 676 -13.71 -6.22 33.15
N THR A 677 -13.54 -6.51 31.86
CA THR A 677 -14.63 -6.78 30.92
C THR A 677 -14.84 -8.28 30.64
N THR A 678 -14.40 -9.16 31.55
CA THR A 678 -14.51 -10.62 31.39
C THR A 678 -15.53 -11.20 32.37
N PRO A 679 -16.74 -11.61 31.95
CA PRO A 679 -17.81 -12.03 32.86
C PRO A 679 -17.40 -13.13 33.86
N GLY A 680 -16.58 -14.10 33.43
CA GLY A 680 -16.16 -15.24 34.26
C GLY A 680 -15.06 -14.93 35.27
N SER A 681 -14.54 -13.70 35.30
CA SER A 681 -13.50 -13.24 36.24
C SER A 681 -14.06 -12.49 37.44
N TRP A 682 -15.36 -12.24 37.48
CA TRP A 682 -16.06 -11.62 38.61
C TRP A 682 -16.63 -12.69 39.56
N ASP A 683 -16.60 -12.43 40.87
CA ASP A 683 -17.16 -13.35 41.86
C ASP A 683 -18.68 -13.47 41.76
N ASN A 684 -19.36 -12.35 41.48
CA ASN A 684 -20.81 -12.23 41.45
C ASN A 684 -21.28 -11.43 40.23
N ALA A 685 -22.48 -11.75 39.76
CA ALA A 685 -23.14 -11.08 38.64
C ALA A 685 -24.66 -11.03 38.89
N ASP A 686 -25.20 -9.82 39.03
CA ASP A 686 -26.60 -9.59 39.35
C ASP A 686 -27.32 -8.95 38.14
N PHE A 687 -28.26 -9.70 37.55
CA PHE A 687 -29.08 -9.22 36.43
C PHE A 687 -30.25 -8.39 36.94
N ILE A 688 -30.24 -7.09 36.65
CA ILE A 688 -31.22 -6.12 37.18
C ILE A 688 -32.31 -5.74 36.16
N GLY A 689 -32.33 -6.37 34.98
CA GLY A 689 -33.38 -6.22 33.97
C GLY A 689 -33.24 -4.97 33.10
N THR A 690 -34.31 -4.60 32.38
CA THR A 690 -34.34 -3.44 31.47
C THR A 690 -34.25 -2.13 32.22
N GLN A 691 -33.30 -1.27 31.84
CA GLN A 691 -33.03 0.03 32.46
C GLN A 691 -33.01 1.15 31.42
N HIS A 692 -33.49 2.33 31.80
CA HIS A 692 -33.60 3.49 30.90
C HIS A 692 -32.72 4.68 31.34
N LEU A 693 -32.37 4.77 32.63
CA LEU A 693 -31.64 5.89 33.24
C LEU A 693 -30.72 5.37 34.36
N THR A 694 -30.75 5.97 35.55
CA THR A 694 -29.99 5.51 36.73
C THR A 694 -30.61 4.24 37.31
N PHE A 695 -29.75 3.32 37.73
CA PHE A 695 -30.10 2.07 38.39
C PHE A 695 -29.19 1.83 39.61
N TYR A 696 -29.60 0.93 40.49
CA TYR A 696 -28.81 0.52 41.65
C TYR A 696 -29.01 -0.96 41.97
N ASP A 697 -28.07 -1.51 42.73
CA ASP A 697 -28.15 -2.86 43.31
C ASP A 697 -27.66 -2.85 44.76
N ASP A 698 -28.38 -3.52 45.67
CA ASP A 698 -28.11 -3.53 47.10
C ASP A 698 -27.46 -4.86 47.52
N ILE A 699 -26.18 -4.81 47.88
CA ILE A 699 -25.39 -5.99 48.23
C ILE A 699 -25.10 -6.06 49.74
N SER A 700 -25.04 -7.27 50.29
CA SER A 700 -24.86 -7.51 51.72
C SER A 700 -23.98 -8.74 51.98
N SER A 701 -23.64 -9.01 53.24
CA SER A 701 -22.72 -10.08 53.68
C SER A 701 -21.26 -9.87 53.25
N LEU A 702 -20.84 -8.61 53.13
CA LEU A 702 -19.47 -8.25 52.79
C LEU A 702 -18.52 -8.41 54.00
N SER A 703 -17.25 -8.66 53.72
CA SER A 703 -16.22 -8.72 54.76
C SER A 703 -15.82 -7.32 55.22
N PRO A 704 -15.68 -7.04 56.54
CA PRO A 704 -15.19 -5.76 57.05
C PRO A 704 -13.77 -5.42 56.57
N SER A 705 -13.46 -4.13 56.44
CA SER A 705 -12.14 -3.64 55.99
C SER A 705 -11.64 -4.25 54.66
N THR A 706 -12.56 -4.62 53.77
CA THR A 706 -12.25 -5.27 52.48
C THR A 706 -12.66 -4.37 51.34
N THR A 707 -11.82 -4.25 50.31
CA THR A 707 -12.12 -3.51 49.09
C THR A 707 -12.82 -4.42 48.09
N TYR A 708 -13.95 -3.96 47.56
CA TYR A 708 -14.70 -4.62 46.50
C TYR A 708 -14.71 -3.74 45.25
N TYR A 709 -14.73 -4.40 44.10
CA TYR A 709 -14.80 -3.81 42.76
C TYR A 709 -16.15 -4.14 42.13
N PHE A 710 -16.66 -3.26 41.27
CA PHE A 710 -17.88 -3.53 40.49
C PHE A 710 -17.92 -2.76 39.17
N ARG A 711 -18.63 -3.34 38.20
CA ARG A 711 -18.79 -2.77 36.85
C ARG A 711 -20.11 -3.19 36.22
N ALA A 712 -20.72 -2.30 35.45
CA ALA A 712 -21.98 -2.56 34.75
C ALA A 712 -21.76 -2.99 33.30
N TYR A 713 -22.63 -3.87 32.79
CA TYR A 713 -22.75 -4.25 31.38
C TYR A 713 -24.20 -4.06 30.93
N ALA A 714 -24.40 -3.42 29.77
CA ALA A 714 -25.71 -3.16 29.19
C ALA A 714 -25.82 -3.81 27.80
N GLU A 715 -26.98 -4.38 27.46
CA GLU A 715 -27.22 -5.06 26.18
C GLU A 715 -28.63 -4.79 25.63
N ASN A 716 -28.72 -4.49 24.32
CA ASN A 716 -29.97 -4.35 23.56
C ASN A 716 -30.00 -5.34 22.37
N SER A 717 -30.98 -5.21 21.45
CA SER A 717 -31.16 -6.15 20.33
C SER A 717 -30.00 -6.18 19.33
N THR A 718 -29.12 -5.17 19.35
CA THR A 718 -27.98 -5.03 18.43
C THR A 718 -26.65 -5.47 19.05
N GLY A 719 -26.54 -5.51 20.38
CA GLY A 719 -25.37 -5.99 21.12
C GLY A 719 -25.24 -5.33 22.49
N GLY A 720 -24.12 -5.55 23.19
CA GLY A 720 -23.90 -4.96 24.52
C GLY A 720 -22.49 -4.41 24.74
N ALA A 721 -22.38 -3.53 25.73
CA ALA A 721 -21.15 -2.84 26.11
C ALA A 721 -20.97 -2.81 27.63
N TRP A 722 -19.70 -2.84 28.06
CA TRP A 722 -19.30 -2.63 29.45
C TRP A 722 -19.12 -1.14 29.71
N ALA A 723 -19.37 -0.70 30.95
CA ALA A 723 -18.97 0.64 31.38
C ALA A 723 -17.47 0.85 31.19
N ASP A 724 -16.98 2.06 30.92
CA ASP A 724 -15.57 2.29 30.60
C ASP A 724 -14.60 2.01 31.77
N SER A 725 -15.05 2.15 33.01
CA SER A 725 -14.23 1.95 34.20
C SER A 725 -14.91 1.04 35.22
N THR A 726 -14.08 0.28 35.93
CA THR A 726 -14.45 -0.40 37.17
C THR A 726 -14.45 0.60 38.33
N GLU A 727 -15.49 0.58 39.17
CA GLU A 727 -15.53 1.33 40.43
C GLU A 727 -15.17 0.43 41.62
N SER A 728 -14.74 1.03 42.74
CA SER A 728 -14.42 0.28 43.96
C SER A 728 -14.82 1.00 45.24
N PHE A 729 -15.00 0.25 46.32
CA PHE A 729 -15.26 0.78 47.66
C PHE A 729 -14.67 -0.14 48.75
N THR A 730 -14.43 0.39 49.95
CA THR A 730 -13.91 -0.38 51.10
C THR A 730 -14.88 -0.34 52.27
N THR A 731 -15.21 -1.49 52.84
CA THR A 731 -16.11 -1.61 54.01
C THR A 731 -15.46 -1.12 55.32
N GLY A 732 -16.27 -0.65 56.29
CA GLY A 732 -15.79 -0.11 57.58
C GLY A 732 -15.26 -1.13 58.59
N SER A 733 -14.60 -0.67 59.68
CA SER A 733 -14.03 -1.49 60.78
C SER A 733 -14.82 -1.36 62.10
N GLY A 734 -15.29 -2.44 62.76
CA GLY A 734 -16.00 -2.39 64.06
C GLY A 734 -15.09 -2.30 65.32
N VAL A 735 -15.61 -1.83 66.47
CA VAL A 735 -14.83 -1.68 67.74
C VAL A 735 -14.76 -2.99 68.55
N PRO A 736 -13.59 -3.47 68.98
CA PRO A 736 -13.46 -4.78 69.65
C PRO A 736 -13.86 -4.76 71.14
N ILE A 737 -14.41 -5.89 71.63
CA ILE A 737 -14.59 -6.17 73.07
C ILE A 737 -13.23 -6.28 73.75
N VAL A 738 -13.13 -5.72 74.95
CA VAL A 738 -11.91 -5.78 75.78
C VAL A 738 -12.20 -6.52 77.08
N LEU A 739 -11.29 -7.41 77.48
CA LEU A 739 -11.32 -8.06 78.79
C LEU A 739 -10.82 -7.08 79.85
N ASP A 740 -11.66 -6.80 80.85
CA ASP A 740 -11.34 -5.88 81.94
C ASP A 740 -10.63 -6.62 83.08
N ALA A 741 -11.33 -7.48 83.83
CA ALA A 741 -10.76 -8.20 84.95
C ALA A 741 -11.28 -9.63 85.08
N VAL A 742 -10.47 -10.46 85.76
CA VAL A 742 -10.84 -11.82 86.14
C VAL A 742 -10.45 -12.10 87.58
N SER A 743 -11.29 -12.83 88.30
CA SER A 743 -11.01 -13.30 89.66
C SER A 743 -11.72 -14.62 89.91
N SER A 744 -11.20 -15.45 90.79
CA SER A 744 -11.84 -16.70 91.19
C SER A 744 -11.51 -17.04 92.64
N ASP A 745 -12.40 -17.81 93.25
CA ASP A 745 -12.19 -18.37 94.59
C ASP A 745 -12.83 -19.77 94.69
N GLU A 746 -12.52 -20.48 95.76
CA GLU A 746 -13.05 -21.81 96.03
C GLU A 746 -13.10 -22.15 97.52
N GLY A 747 -14.00 -23.04 97.90
CA GLY A 747 -14.08 -23.52 99.27
C GLY A 747 -15.20 -24.52 99.50
N ASP A 748 -15.16 -25.19 100.66
CA ASP A 748 -16.22 -26.10 101.13
C ASP A 748 -17.20 -25.31 102.01
N THR A 749 -18.17 -24.63 101.39
CA THR A 749 -19.07 -23.64 102.03
C THR A 749 -20.40 -23.55 101.27
N ASP A 750 -21.48 -23.12 101.93
CA ASP A 750 -22.79 -22.85 101.29
C ASP A 750 -22.86 -21.46 100.66
N ALA A 751 -21.90 -20.60 100.97
CA ALA A 751 -21.72 -19.30 100.35
C ALA A 751 -20.23 -19.03 100.14
N LEU A 752 -19.82 -18.82 98.89
CA LEU A 752 -18.46 -18.47 98.52
C LEU A 752 -18.40 -16.96 98.24
N ARG A 753 -17.52 -16.26 98.97
CA ARG A 753 -17.40 -14.79 98.91
C ARG A 753 -15.96 -14.38 98.65
N TRP A 754 -15.74 -13.59 97.61
CA TRP A 754 -14.43 -13.02 97.28
C TRP A 754 -14.59 -11.65 96.64
N SER A 755 -13.50 -10.89 96.52
CA SER A 755 -13.57 -9.56 95.92
C SER A 755 -13.14 -9.57 94.44
N HIS A 756 -13.89 -8.87 93.59
CA HIS A 756 -13.60 -8.67 92.15
C HIS A 756 -13.43 -7.18 91.85
N ASN A 757 -12.47 -6.86 90.98
CA ASN A 757 -12.27 -5.48 90.54
C ASN A 757 -13.07 -5.23 89.27
N LEU A 758 -13.84 -4.14 89.26
CA LEU A 758 -14.55 -3.66 88.09
C LEU A 758 -13.90 -2.38 87.56
N GLY A 759 -13.61 -2.34 86.26
CA GLY A 759 -13.08 -1.18 85.54
C GLY A 759 -14.10 -0.07 85.28
N ASP A 760 -13.63 1.06 84.74
CA ASP A 760 -14.42 2.27 84.47
C ASP A 760 -14.77 2.48 82.99
N GLY A 761 -14.48 1.52 82.10
CA GLY A 761 -14.85 1.63 80.70
C GLY A 761 -16.36 1.55 80.45
N PRO A 762 -16.84 1.97 79.27
CA PRO A 762 -18.27 1.99 78.95
C PRO A 762 -18.78 0.61 78.49
N ASN A 763 -20.10 0.41 78.57
CA ASN A 763 -20.80 -0.78 78.10
C ASN A 763 -20.26 -2.06 78.77
N ARG A 764 -20.28 -2.07 80.11
CA ARG A 764 -19.74 -3.15 80.93
C ARG A 764 -20.70 -4.32 81.10
N VAL A 765 -20.13 -5.51 81.22
CA VAL A 765 -20.83 -6.68 81.74
C VAL A 765 -19.93 -7.43 82.71
N VAL A 766 -20.49 -7.88 83.83
CA VAL A 766 -19.84 -8.84 84.73
C VAL A 766 -20.54 -10.17 84.60
N VAL A 767 -19.76 -11.23 84.38
CA VAL A 767 -20.24 -12.60 84.23
C VAL A 767 -19.61 -13.45 85.31
N VAL A 768 -20.44 -14.06 86.15
CA VAL A 768 -20.03 -15.00 87.19
C VAL A 768 -20.38 -16.40 86.74
N VAL A 769 -19.37 -17.27 86.68
CA VAL A 769 -19.54 -18.68 86.36
C VAL A 769 -19.21 -19.52 87.59
N ALA A 770 -20.04 -20.52 87.87
CA ALA A 770 -19.91 -21.33 89.07
C ALA A 770 -20.12 -22.81 88.78
N GLY A 771 -19.38 -23.65 89.50
CA GLY A 771 -19.52 -25.09 89.49
C GLY A 771 -19.44 -25.69 90.90
N THR A 772 -20.14 -26.80 91.14
CA THR A 772 -20.13 -27.50 92.43
C THR A 772 -20.18 -29.00 92.24
N GLU A 773 -19.53 -29.73 93.16
CA GLU A 773 -19.59 -31.19 93.22
C GLU A 773 -20.53 -31.66 94.35
N ASN A 774 -21.43 -32.60 94.06
CA ASN A 774 -22.32 -33.30 95.00
C ASN A 774 -23.36 -32.43 95.75
N GLY A 775 -23.65 -31.21 95.29
CA GLY A 775 -24.56 -30.25 95.95
C GLY A 775 -25.90 -30.09 95.24
N GLU A 776 -26.89 -29.53 95.95
CA GLU A 776 -28.15 -29.07 95.34
C GLU A 776 -27.95 -27.73 94.59
N ALA A 777 -28.94 -27.34 93.78
CA ALA A 777 -28.85 -26.22 92.85
C ALA A 777 -28.36 -24.90 93.48
N PHE A 778 -27.59 -24.14 92.69
CA PHE A 778 -27.24 -22.76 93.02
C PHE A 778 -28.52 -21.94 93.26
N THR A 779 -28.56 -21.21 94.36
CA THR A 779 -29.72 -20.38 94.73
C THR A 779 -29.63 -18.98 94.14
N GLY A 780 -28.41 -18.51 93.87
CA GLY A 780 -28.16 -17.24 93.22
C GLY A 780 -26.68 -16.85 93.28
N ALA A 781 -26.38 -15.74 92.61
CA ALA A 781 -25.14 -15.00 92.76
C ALA A 781 -25.47 -13.53 92.99
N THR A 782 -24.65 -12.83 93.76
CA THR A 782 -24.76 -11.38 93.96
C THR A 782 -23.42 -10.70 93.65
N PHE A 783 -23.50 -9.45 93.21
CA PHE A 783 -22.36 -8.57 93.00
C PHE A 783 -22.57 -7.31 93.83
N ASP A 784 -21.67 -7.05 94.78
CA ASP A 784 -21.80 -6.07 95.85
C ASP A 784 -23.13 -6.14 96.63
N GLY A 785 -23.64 -7.36 96.81
CA GLY A 785 -24.91 -7.64 97.47
C GLY A 785 -26.16 -7.53 96.58
N GLU A 786 -26.05 -6.99 95.36
CA GLU A 786 -27.17 -6.93 94.41
C GLU A 786 -27.29 -8.24 93.60
N PRO A 787 -28.52 -8.77 93.39
CA PRO A 787 -28.72 -10.06 92.75
C PRO A 787 -28.38 -10.04 91.26
N MET A 788 -27.58 -11.01 90.82
CA MET A 788 -27.24 -11.22 89.41
C MET A 788 -28.30 -12.06 88.69
N THR A 789 -28.41 -11.86 87.37
CA THR A 789 -29.36 -12.59 86.54
C THR A 789 -28.77 -13.93 86.08
N LEU A 790 -29.46 -15.04 86.33
CA LEU A 790 -29.08 -16.35 85.79
C LEU A 790 -29.29 -16.37 84.27
N ALA A 791 -28.26 -16.70 83.50
CA ALA A 791 -28.35 -16.85 82.05
C ALA A 791 -29.30 -18.02 81.71
N PRO A 792 -30.44 -17.77 81.04
CA PRO A 792 -31.45 -18.79 80.81
C PRO A 792 -30.90 -19.99 80.05
N GLY A 793 -31.06 -21.19 80.60
CA GLY A 793 -30.56 -22.43 79.97
C GLY A 793 -29.05 -22.66 80.14
N SER A 794 -28.37 -21.89 80.98
CA SER A 794 -26.96 -22.13 81.34
C SER A 794 -26.78 -23.13 82.49
N THR A 795 -27.84 -23.49 83.22
CA THR A 795 -27.71 -24.45 84.33
C THR A 795 -27.79 -25.87 83.80
N TRP A 796 -26.70 -26.63 83.99
CA TRP A 796 -26.62 -28.02 83.58
C TRP A 796 -26.12 -28.87 84.72
N GLU A 797 -26.84 -29.96 84.99
CA GLU A 797 -26.52 -30.90 86.06
C GLU A 797 -26.27 -32.29 85.50
N LYS A 798 -25.22 -32.92 86.02
CA LYS A 798 -25.02 -34.35 85.85
C LYS A 798 -24.53 -35.00 87.12
N ASP A 799 -25.36 -35.90 87.62
CA ASP A 799 -25.09 -36.76 88.77
C ASP A 799 -24.54 -35.97 89.98
N ASN A 800 -25.27 -34.89 90.30
CA ASN A 800 -25.03 -33.90 91.36
C ASN A 800 -23.82 -32.96 91.15
N ASN A 801 -23.23 -32.93 89.95
CA ASN A 801 -22.32 -31.87 89.55
C ASN A 801 -23.09 -30.85 88.72
N ILE A 802 -23.06 -29.58 89.11
CA ILE A 802 -23.85 -28.52 88.49
C ILE A 802 -22.93 -27.39 88.05
N THR A 803 -23.14 -26.86 86.84
CA THR A 803 -22.54 -25.61 86.38
C THR A 803 -23.63 -24.58 86.09
N ALA A 804 -23.36 -23.30 86.32
CA ALA A 804 -24.27 -22.20 86.00
C ALA A 804 -23.50 -20.92 85.62
N ILE A 805 -24.13 -20.08 84.79
CA ILE A 805 -23.61 -18.76 84.40
C ILE A 805 -24.61 -17.68 84.81
N PHE A 806 -24.15 -16.71 85.58
CA PHE A 806 -24.87 -15.52 85.98
C PHE A 806 -24.22 -14.30 85.34
N TYR A 807 -25.00 -13.26 85.05
CA TYR A 807 -24.46 -12.01 84.51
C TYR A 807 -25.21 -10.80 85.06
N MET A 808 -24.55 -9.65 85.02
CA MET A 808 -25.11 -8.35 85.35
C MET A 808 -24.58 -7.33 84.32
N LEU A 809 -25.51 -6.61 83.70
CA LEU A 809 -25.22 -5.63 82.66
C LEU A 809 -24.95 -4.26 83.29
N GLU A 810 -24.31 -3.37 82.54
CA GLU A 810 -23.87 -2.06 83.01
C GLU A 810 -24.94 -1.27 83.76
N ALA A 811 -26.19 -1.31 83.30
CA ALA A 811 -27.27 -0.54 83.91
C ALA A 811 -27.53 -0.90 85.38
N ASP A 812 -27.24 -2.14 85.76
CA ASP A 812 -27.45 -2.68 87.11
C ASP A 812 -26.14 -2.79 87.91
N LEU A 813 -24.97 -2.60 87.27
CA LEU A 813 -23.67 -2.61 87.93
C LEU A 813 -23.43 -1.30 88.69
N PRO A 814 -22.61 -1.33 89.76
CA PRO A 814 -22.13 -0.12 90.40
C PRO A 814 -21.51 0.85 89.37
N PRO A 815 -21.86 2.15 89.40
CA PRO A 815 -21.43 3.09 88.37
C PRO A 815 -19.95 3.46 88.46
N SER A 816 -19.29 3.19 89.59
CA SER A 816 -17.86 3.48 89.79
C SER A 816 -16.98 2.23 89.62
N ALA A 817 -15.78 2.39 89.07
CA ALA A 817 -14.75 1.37 89.18
C ALA A 817 -14.32 1.16 90.64
N GLY A 818 -13.93 -0.06 90.98
CA GLY A 818 -13.53 -0.41 92.34
C GLY A 818 -13.50 -1.90 92.61
N THR A 819 -13.14 -2.25 93.84
CA THR A 819 -13.16 -3.62 94.34
C THR A 819 -14.50 -3.87 95.03
N TYR A 820 -15.24 -4.86 94.54
CA TYR A 820 -16.59 -5.19 95.00
C TYR A 820 -16.67 -6.65 95.42
N ASP A 821 -17.54 -6.96 96.37
CA ASP A 821 -17.69 -8.32 96.87
C ASP A 821 -18.62 -9.14 95.97
N VAL A 822 -18.14 -10.28 95.49
CA VAL A 822 -18.93 -11.27 94.74
C VAL A 822 -19.27 -12.40 95.68
N GLU A 823 -20.53 -12.82 95.65
CA GLU A 823 -21.01 -13.94 96.44
C GLU A 823 -21.80 -14.91 95.57
N VAL A 824 -21.51 -16.20 95.67
CA VAL A 824 -22.33 -17.26 95.09
C VAL A 824 -22.87 -18.13 96.22
N THR A 825 -24.19 -18.29 96.27
CA THR A 825 -24.88 -19.02 97.34
C THR A 825 -25.55 -20.29 96.84
N MET A 826 -25.51 -21.33 97.66
CA MET A 826 -26.17 -22.61 97.42
C MET A 826 -26.99 -23.07 98.63
N GLN A 827 -27.84 -24.08 98.44
CA GLN A 827 -28.79 -24.50 99.48
C GLN A 827 -28.14 -25.17 100.69
N VAL A 828 -26.99 -25.84 100.52
CA VAL A 828 -26.25 -26.59 101.57
C VAL A 828 -24.75 -26.45 101.37
N SER A 829 -23.95 -26.52 102.44
CA SER A 829 -22.50 -26.28 102.33
C SER A 829 -21.79 -27.40 101.58
N ASN A 830 -21.00 -27.05 100.56
CA ASN A 830 -20.29 -28.01 99.74
C ASN A 830 -19.10 -27.39 98.97
N ASN A 831 -18.31 -28.22 98.31
CA ASN A 831 -17.15 -27.79 97.52
C ASN A 831 -17.56 -27.04 96.25
N ILE A 832 -17.52 -25.71 96.33
CA ILE A 832 -17.82 -24.78 95.25
C ILE A 832 -16.54 -24.16 94.70
N GLY A 833 -16.47 -24.08 93.38
CA GLY A 833 -15.52 -23.24 92.66
C GLY A 833 -16.26 -22.24 91.79
N ALA A 834 -15.91 -20.97 91.86
CA ALA A 834 -16.53 -19.93 91.05
C ALA A 834 -15.51 -18.88 90.59
N GLY A 835 -15.83 -18.21 89.49
CA GLY A 835 -15.06 -17.08 88.99
C GLY A 835 -15.94 -16.01 88.38
N ALA A 836 -15.43 -14.79 88.39
CA ALA A 836 -16.02 -13.62 87.78
C ALA A 836 -15.10 -13.09 86.67
N VAL A 837 -15.71 -12.68 85.56
CA VAL A 837 -15.08 -12.05 84.42
C VAL A 837 -15.84 -10.76 84.10
N SER A 838 -15.16 -9.63 83.99
CA SER A 838 -15.73 -8.38 83.49
C SER A 838 -15.21 -8.06 82.09
N LEU A 839 -16.09 -7.56 81.23
CA LEU A 839 -15.78 -7.12 79.86
C LEU A 839 -16.26 -5.69 79.66
N GLU A 840 -15.55 -4.95 78.80
CA GLU A 840 -15.91 -3.60 78.32
C GLU A 840 -16.28 -3.64 76.83
N ASN A 841 -17.01 -2.62 76.37
CA ASN A 841 -17.53 -2.50 75.00
C ASN A 841 -18.53 -3.61 74.61
N VAL A 842 -19.37 -4.04 75.54
CA VAL A 842 -20.46 -5.01 75.34
C VAL A 842 -21.80 -4.29 75.50
N SER A 843 -22.54 -4.05 74.42
CA SER A 843 -23.81 -3.29 74.48
C SER A 843 -25.01 -4.14 74.07
N GLN A 844 -25.53 -4.98 74.99
CA GLN A 844 -26.70 -5.85 74.75
C GLN A 844 -27.61 -5.99 75.99
N ALA A 845 -28.87 -6.40 75.78
CA ALA A 845 -29.84 -6.66 76.85
C ALA A 845 -29.68 -8.04 77.55
N GLY A 846 -28.68 -8.82 77.14
CA GLY A 846 -28.34 -10.15 77.66
C GLY A 846 -27.34 -10.84 76.72
N PRO A 847 -26.90 -12.09 77.01
CA PRO A 847 -26.05 -12.85 76.10
C PRO A 847 -26.78 -13.12 74.78
N GLU A 848 -26.07 -12.99 73.66
CA GLU A 848 -26.60 -13.20 72.32
C GLU A 848 -26.99 -14.67 72.08
N ALA A 849 -26.27 -15.59 72.73
CA ALA A 849 -26.59 -17.01 72.75
C ALA A 849 -26.11 -17.65 74.06
N VAL A 850 -26.80 -18.71 74.49
CA VAL A 850 -26.44 -19.54 75.65
C VAL A 850 -26.65 -21.02 75.31
N THR A 851 -25.72 -21.89 75.71
CA THR A 851 -25.86 -23.34 75.54
C THR A 851 -25.12 -24.11 76.62
N GLY A 852 -25.35 -25.40 76.72
CA GLY A 852 -24.55 -26.29 77.56
C GLY A 852 -24.86 -27.75 77.31
N THR A 853 -24.12 -28.62 77.97
CA THR A 853 -24.26 -30.06 77.84
C THR A 853 -23.65 -30.81 79.00
N THR A 854 -23.93 -32.11 79.09
CA THR A 854 -23.35 -33.00 80.09
C THR A 854 -22.96 -34.34 79.47
N VAL A 855 -21.91 -34.97 79.98
CA VAL A 855 -21.38 -36.25 79.49
C VAL A 855 -21.06 -37.17 80.67
N SER A 856 -21.34 -38.47 80.54
CA SER A 856 -20.97 -39.51 81.52
C SER A 856 -19.90 -40.44 80.97
N GLY A 857 -18.85 -40.67 81.76
CA GLY A 857 -17.85 -41.71 81.48
C GLY A 857 -16.94 -41.40 80.28
N GLY A 858 -16.73 -40.11 80.01
CA GLY A 858 -15.81 -39.58 79.01
C GLY A 858 -14.80 -38.63 79.65
N THR A 859 -13.61 -38.49 79.05
CA THR A 859 -12.60 -37.49 79.41
C THR A 859 -12.80 -36.18 78.67
N TYR A 860 -13.76 -36.06 77.76
CA TYR A 860 -13.93 -34.86 76.94
C TYR A 860 -15.40 -34.46 76.86
N ILE A 861 -15.65 -33.15 76.93
CA ILE A 861 -16.97 -32.55 76.74
C ILE A 861 -16.84 -31.35 75.80
N SER A 862 -17.73 -31.23 74.84
CA SER A 862 -17.79 -30.04 73.99
C SER A 862 -19.20 -29.71 73.57
N LYS A 863 -19.43 -28.42 73.26
CA LYS A 863 -20.70 -27.93 72.77
C LYS A 863 -20.49 -26.78 71.80
N SER A 864 -21.40 -26.70 70.83
CA SER A 864 -21.41 -25.61 69.85
C SER A 864 -22.45 -24.57 70.21
N ILE A 865 -22.09 -23.31 70.07
CA ILE A 865 -22.96 -22.15 70.20
C ILE A 865 -22.94 -21.36 68.89
N THR A 866 -24.11 -20.93 68.41
CA THR A 866 -24.19 -20.08 67.21
C THR A 866 -24.15 -18.63 67.63
N THR A 867 -23.15 -17.91 67.14
CA THR A 867 -22.97 -16.48 67.31
C THR A 867 -23.51 -15.80 66.05
N LEU A 868 -24.30 -14.74 66.20
CA LEU A 868 -24.89 -14.04 65.05
C LEU A 868 -24.09 -12.79 64.67
N THR A 869 -23.16 -12.40 65.53
CA THR A 869 -22.35 -11.19 65.38
C THR A 869 -20.84 -11.51 65.28
N ASN A 870 -20.14 -10.75 64.43
CA ASN A 870 -18.68 -10.82 64.29
C ASN A 870 -17.99 -10.21 65.53
N GLY A 871 -16.84 -10.75 65.93
CA GLY A 871 -16.03 -10.18 67.03
C GLY A 871 -16.55 -10.49 68.46
N VAL A 872 -17.46 -11.47 68.61
CA VAL A 872 -18.01 -11.86 69.90
C VAL A 872 -16.99 -12.52 70.84
N TRP A 873 -17.25 -12.47 72.14
CA TRP A 873 -16.53 -13.21 73.17
C TRP A 873 -17.45 -14.27 73.79
N ILE A 874 -16.96 -15.51 73.82
CA ILE A 874 -17.62 -16.65 74.47
C ILE A 874 -16.98 -16.85 75.84
N ILE A 875 -17.80 -16.98 76.88
CA ILE A 875 -17.38 -17.32 78.25
C ILE A 875 -18.01 -18.66 78.62
N ASP A 876 -17.20 -19.59 79.16
CA ASP A 876 -17.67 -20.91 79.53
C ASP A 876 -17.12 -21.44 80.87
N VAL A 877 -17.80 -22.44 81.41
CA VAL A 877 -17.44 -23.14 82.65
C VAL A 877 -17.68 -24.63 82.52
N ALA A 878 -16.68 -25.42 82.89
CA ALA A 878 -16.71 -26.86 82.99
C ALA A 878 -16.59 -27.30 84.45
N GLY A 879 -17.35 -28.33 84.84
CA GLY A 879 -17.29 -28.92 86.17
C GLY A 879 -17.19 -30.44 86.10
N SER A 880 -16.46 -31.04 87.06
CA SER A 880 -16.35 -32.49 87.24
C SER A 880 -16.69 -32.85 88.66
N GLY A 881 -17.58 -33.83 88.82
CA GLY A 881 -17.94 -34.35 90.13
C GLY A 881 -16.92 -35.33 90.72
N HIS A 882 -15.62 -35.11 90.49
CA HIS A 882 -14.44 -35.72 91.15
C HIS A 882 -13.21 -34.83 90.90
N SER A 883 -12.20 -34.87 91.77
CA SER A 883 -10.90 -34.20 91.60
C SER A 883 -10.17 -34.62 90.30
N THR A 884 -10.01 -33.69 89.36
CA THR A 884 -9.31 -33.85 88.07
C THR A 884 -8.56 -32.55 87.72
N SER A 885 -7.93 -32.49 86.55
CA SER A 885 -7.52 -31.23 85.93
C SER A 885 -8.27 -31.08 84.61
N PHE A 886 -8.52 -29.84 84.19
CA PHE A 886 -9.15 -29.51 82.94
C PHE A 886 -8.18 -28.83 81.99
N GLU A 887 -8.37 -29.05 80.70
CA GLU A 887 -7.61 -28.39 79.63
C GLU A 887 -8.59 -27.96 78.54
N PRO A 888 -8.72 -26.66 78.22
CA PRO A 888 -9.66 -26.21 77.20
C PRO A 888 -9.07 -26.37 75.79
N ASP A 889 -9.93 -26.54 74.78
CA ASP A 889 -9.50 -26.61 73.39
C ASP A 889 -8.98 -25.27 72.88
N SER A 890 -7.83 -25.27 72.21
CA SER A 890 -7.32 -24.08 71.52
C SER A 890 -8.31 -23.60 70.45
N PRO A 891 -8.61 -22.30 70.37
CA PRO A 891 -7.93 -21.15 71.00
C PRO A 891 -8.63 -20.60 72.26
N GLN A 892 -9.34 -21.41 73.05
CA GLN A 892 -9.84 -20.97 74.35
C GLN A 892 -8.69 -20.62 75.31
N ILE A 893 -8.90 -19.61 76.13
CA ILE A 893 -7.94 -19.16 77.15
C ILE A 893 -8.54 -19.47 78.52
N GLU A 894 -7.92 -20.43 79.23
CA GLU A 894 -8.26 -20.73 80.62
C GLU A 894 -7.88 -19.56 81.53
N PHE A 895 -8.81 -19.15 82.38
CA PHE A 895 -8.54 -18.14 83.41
C PHE A 895 -8.46 -18.71 84.80
N PHE A 896 -9.15 -19.82 85.05
CA PHE A 896 -8.91 -20.60 86.24
C PHE A 896 -9.27 -22.06 85.98
N ASP A 897 -8.39 -22.95 86.42
CA ASP A 897 -8.72 -24.32 86.76
C ASP A 897 -8.33 -24.50 88.21
N ARG A 898 -9.33 -24.73 89.05
CA ARG A 898 -9.14 -24.86 90.48
C ARG A 898 -9.37 -26.32 90.85
N SER A 899 -8.28 -26.93 91.33
CA SER A 899 -8.27 -28.29 91.84
C SER A 899 -7.42 -28.38 93.11
N PRO A 900 -8.02 -28.18 94.30
CA PRO A 900 -7.42 -28.62 95.53
C PRO A 900 -8.41 -29.48 96.32
N GLY A 901 -8.15 -30.78 96.29
CA GLY A 901 -8.60 -31.69 97.33
C GLY A 901 -9.96 -32.35 97.10
N THR A 902 -11.02 -31.65 96.69
CA THR A 902 -12.38 -32.27 96.71
C THR A 902 -13.47 -31.74 95.74
N SER A 903 -13.28 -30.71 94.92
CA SER A 903 -14.07 -30.51 93.67
C SER A 903 -13.23 -29.90 92.55
N THR A 904 -13.65 -30.05 91.29
CA THR A 904 -12.92 -29.48 90.13
C THR A 904 -13.85 -28.70 89.23
N VAL A 905 -13.53 -27.42 89.04
CA VAL A 905 -14.24 -26.51 88.13
C VAL A 905 -13.20 -25.66 87.42
N ALA A 906 -13.40 -25.46 86.12
CA ALA A 906 -12.57 -24.59 85.31
C ALA A 906 -13.43 -23.65 84.46
N GLY A 907 -12.93 -22.45 84.19
CA GLY A 907 -13.59 -21.45 83.36
C GLY A 907 -12.64 -20.83 82.34
N SER A 908 -13.13 -20.62 81.12
CA SER A 908 -12.36 -20.06 80.01
C SER A 908 -13.14 -19.01 79.22
N THR A 909 -12.41 -18.32 78.34
CA THR A 909 -13.02 -17.47 77.32
C THR A 909 -12.39 -17.64 75.94
N ARG A 910 -13.12 -17.24 74.90
CA ARG A 910 -12.65 -17.25 73.52
C ARG A 910 -13.25 -16.10 72.72
N MET A 911 -12.39 -15.29 72.10
CA MET A 911 -12.80 -14.33 71.08
C MET A 911 -13.04 -15.03 69.75
N VAL A 912 -14.12 -14.67 69.06
CA VAL A 912 -14.50 -15.21 67.77
C VAL A 912 -14.61 -14.05 66.79
N PRO A 913 -13.70 -13.95 65.80
CA PRO A 913 -13.66 -12.81 64.90
C PRO A 913 -14.86 -12.76 63.95
N THR A 914 -15.52 -13.90 63.68
CA THR A 914 -16.62 -14.01 62.74
C THR A 914 -17.86 -14.66 63.36
N ALA A 915 -19.04 -14.22 62.92
CA ALA A 915 -20.32 -14.80 63.25
C ALA A 915 -20.39 -16.22 62.70
N GLY A 916 -21.03 -17.12 63.43
CA GLY A 916 -21.23 -18.51 63.01
C GLY A 916 -21.29 -19.47 64.18
N THR A 917 -21.25 -20.77 63.88
CA THR A 917 -21.29 -21.78 64.93
C THR A 917 -19.88 -22.09 65.41
N VAL A 918 -19.64 -21.88 66.71
CA VAL A 918 -18.35 -22.08 67.36
C VAL A 918 -18.48 -23.21 68.37
N THR A 919 -17.56 -24.16 68.32
CA THR A 919 -17.51 -25.27 69.27
C THR A 919 -16.37 -25.05 70.24
N ASN A 920 -16.69 -25.08 71.53
CA ASN A 920 -15.71 -25.14 72.60
C ASN A 920 -15.83 -26.46 73.33
N GLY A 921 -14.69 -26.99 73.72
CA GLY A 921 -14.59 -28.20 74.49
C GLY A 921 -13.49 -28.14 75.53
N TRP A 922 -13.59 -29.10 76.44
CA TRP A 922 -12.74 -29.28 77.60
C TRP A 922 -12.38 -30.75 77.72
N THR A 923 -11.10 -31.04 77.91
CA THR A 923 -10.62 -32.36 78.27
C THR A 923 -10.32 -32.41 79.76
N SER A 924 -10.89 -33.39 80.45
CA SER A 924 -10.56 -33.76 81.82
C SER A 924 -9.51 -34.86 81.83
N GLY A 925 -8.53 -34.77 82.75
CA GLY A 925 -7.53 -35.81 83.00
C GLY A 925 -8.09 -37.15 83.50
N ARG A 926 -9.41 -37.26 83.76
CA ARG A 926 -10.09 -38.50 84.17
C ARG A 926 -11.44 -38.69 83.47
N ASP A 927 -11.74 -39.94 83.16
CA ASP A 927 -12.89 -40.41 82.37
C ASP A 927 -14.18 -40.44 83.22
N LYS A 928 -14.89 -39.30 83.33
CA LYS A 928 -15.91 -39.06 84.38
C LYS A 928 -17.08 -38.14 83.96
N ARG A 929 -17.92 -37.78 84.94
CA ARG A 929 -19.22 -37.09 84.80
C ARG A 929 -18.95 -35.58 84.71
N MET A 930 -19.05 -35.02 83.51
CA MET A 930 -18.70 -33.62 83.21
C MET A 930 -19.93 -32.81 82.81
N CYS A 931 -19.95 -31.54 83.20
CA CYS A 931 -20.93 -30.54 82.76
C CYS A 931 -20.19 -29.35 82.14
N LEU A 932 -20.75 -28.78 81.07
CA LEU A 932 -20.20 -27.60 80.39
C LEU A 932 -21.35 -26.64 80.06
N SER A 933 -21.13 -25.35 80.34
CA SER A 933 -22.06 -24.26 80.00
C SER A 933 -21.32 -23.12 79.33
N MET A 934 -21.92 -22.47 78.34
CA MET A 934 -21.31 -21.41 77.52
C MET A 934 -22.30 -20.27 77.24
N ALA A 935 -21.82 -19.03 77.20
CA ALA A 935 -22.59 -17.86 76.78
C ALA A 935 -21.75 -16.93 75.88
N ALA A 936 -22.36 -16.31 74.87
CA ALA A 936 -21.71 -15.40 73.93
C ALA A 936 -22.18 -13.95 74.09
N PHE A 937 -21.23 -13.01 74.02
CA PHE A 937 -21.47 -11.56 74.14
C PHE A 937 -20.79 -10.84 72.95
N ALA A 938 -21.50 -9.94 72.26
CA ALA A 938 -21.02 -9.27 71.05
C ALA A 938 -20.59 -7.81 71.28
N PRO A 939 -19.69 -7.30 70.41
CA PRO A 939 -19.16 -5.95 70.55
C PRO A 939 -20.25 -4.90 70.40
N ALA A 940 -20.07 -3.78 71.10
CA ALA A 940 -20.80 -2.57 70.83
C ALA A 940 -20.55 -2.11 69.38
N PRO A 941 -21.59 -1.67 68.66
CA PRO A 941 -21.49 -1.25 67.26
C PRO A 941 -20.55 -0.06 67.05
#